data_AF-A0A3C0I999-F1
#
_entry.id   AF-A0A3C0I999-F1
#
_cell.length_a   1.000
_cell.length_b   1.000
_cell.length_c   1.000
_cell.angle_alpha   90.00
_cell.angle_beta   90.00
_cell.angle_gamma   90.00
#
_symmetry.space_group_name_H-M   'P 1'
#
loop_
_entity.id
_entity.type
_entity.pdbx_description
1 polymer ?
#
loop_
_entity_poly.entity_id
_entity_poly.type
_entity_poly.pdbx_seq_one_letter_code
_entity_poly.pdbx_strand_id
1 'polypeptide(L)'
;MILKELKPRQALNKAFLKVKPNRNEIESFKTHLITLLDRTNDTESEEFHKNLVSEFLKKTYYDPNHFINTKGRNDLVIHNGQNANSTVGVILEAKKPTNKAEMITTQKLNAKAFQELVLYYLRERITHKNLEVKHLVATNIYEWFVFDATLFDRLFAQNKNLVNQFNDFEAGRLADTKTDFFYKQIAEPFIEQLSDEITFTYFNLQDFQEPLRNADKADDTALIALFKLLSPEHLLKLPFANDSNSLDKRFYSELLHLIGLTETKEGGKKLIQRPPANERNSGSLLEDAIIQLDSLDKINRLEKPSQFGNTEEERLFNVALELSITWVNRILFLKLLEAQLITYHKTPLLRGAGGVSEYKFLNPNKIKNYDDLNSLFFQVLARKVDERNADVKQLFEKVPYLNSSLFEPTGLEHNTLFISNLKDDKQMPIFAQTVLKDQQGKKRTGTMTTLQYLFAFLDAYDFGAEGGAAIQEDNKTLINASVLGLIFEKINGYKDGSFFTPGFITMYMCRETIRKAVVQKFNEAARNTPLNPLSRGDLAKSPLLRGAGGVSESVSEGVSETMPKKRQIIPYNPNLKELARQLRNNSTKSEIILWKELKGKLDGKYDFHRQKPLDNYIADFFCHELQLVIELDGETHNWEETQQKDFEKESRFNELGLNVLRFPDTDIFKHLEATLASIQLYVSGFEKGDLSELVYEDSPLNPLTGNVVIIDKLSNTTQPEISNTTHPRPLSRGE
;
A
#
# COMPACT_ATOMS: atom_id res chain seq x y z
N MET A 1 -0.70 -0.64 35.95
CA MET A 1 -0.68 -1.10 34.54
C MET A 1 -1.77 -0.37 33.78
N ILE A 2 -1.45 0.20 32.61
CA ILE A 2 -2.42 0.83 31.71
C ILE A 2 -2.72 -0.16 30.58
N LEU A 3 -3.99 -0.44 30.32
CA LEU A 3 -4.40 -1.43 29.32
C LEU A 3 -4.86 -0.76 28.03
N LYS A 4 -4.33 -1.22 26.90
CA LYS A 4 -4.71 -0.74 25.57
C LYS A 4 -5.13 -1.89 24.68
N GLU A 5 -6.45 -2.00 24.51
CA GLU A 5 -7.06 -3.01 23.66
C GLU A 5 -7.10 -2.55 22.19
N LEU A 6 -6.67 -3.42 21.29
CA LEU A 6 -6.84 -3.29 19.85
C LEU A 6 -7.89 -4.29 19.35
N LYS A 7 -8.75 -3.85 18.43
CA LYS A 7 -9.61 -4.75 17.65
C LYS A 7 -8.82 -5.39 16.50
N PRO A 8 -9.25 -6.55 15.96
CA PRO A 8 -8.52 -7.24 14.88
C PRO A 8 -8.13 -6.35 13.69
N ARG A 9 -9.02 -5.46 13.24
CA ARG A 9 -8.71 -4.53 12.12
C ARG A 9 -7.62 -3.51 12.45
N GLN A 10 -7.50 -3.10 13.72
CA GLN A 10 -6.50 -2.12 14.17
C GLN A 10 -5.12 -2.76 14.33
N ALA A 11 -5.05 -4.04 14.67
CA ALA A 11 -3.82 -4.80 14.85
C ALA A 11 -3.14 -5.18 13.52
N LEU A 12 -3.91 -5.26 12.43
CA LEU A 12 -3.40 -5.65 11.12
C LEU A 12 -2.65 -4.51 10.42
N ASN A 13 -1.57 -4.87 9.71
CA ASN A 13 -0.89 -3.97 8.80
C ASN A 13 -1.89 -3.44 7.74
N LYS A 14 -1.89 -2.12 7.51
CA LYS A 14 -2.85 -1.45 6.59
C LYS A 14 -2.76 -1.95 5.15
N ALA A 15 -1.56 -2.30 4.67
CA ALA A 15 -1.38 -2.88 3.34
C ALA A 15 -1.90 -4.33 3.32
N PHE A 16 -1.61 -5.13 4.35
CA PHE A 16 -2.13 -6.49 4.43
C PHE A 16 -3.65 -6.53 4.48
N LEU A 17 -4.27 -5.58 5.19
CA LEU A 17 -5.73 -5.47 5.27
C LEU A 17 -6.38 -5.26 3.90
N LYS A 18 -5.68 -4.67 2.92
CA LYS A 18 -6.17 -4.43 1.55
C LYS A 18 -6.07 -5.65 0.62
N VAL A 19 -5.25 -6.64 0.94
CA VAL A 19 -5.11 -7.87 0.15
C VAL A 19 -6.42 -8.67 0.20
N LYS A 20 -7.05 -8.99 -0.92
CA LYS A 20 -8.34 -9.69 -0.90
C LYS A 20 -8.11 -11.19 -0.63
N PRO A 21 -8.69 -11.80 0.41
CA PRO A 21 -8.68 -13.25 0.55
C PRO A 21 -9.58 -13.88 -0.51
N ASN A 22 -9.23 -15.07 -0.99
CA ASN A 22 -10.06 -15.82 -1.91
C ASN A 22 -11.29 -16.37 -1.19
N ARG A 23 -12.42 -16.46 -1.90
CA ARG A 23 -13.66 -17.05 -1.40
C ARG A 23 -13.42 -18.44 -0.84
N ASN A 24 -12.67 -19.29 -1.55
CA ASN A 24 -12.36 -20.65 -1.09
C ASN A 24 -11.58 -20.67 0.23
N GLU A 25 -10.70 -19.70 0.47
CA GLU A 25 -9.94 -19.60 1.72
C GLU A 25 -10.87 -19.21 2.88
N ILE A 26 -11.77 -18.24 2.65
CA ILE A 26 -12.77 -17.85 3.63
C ILE A 26 -13.75 -19.01 3.93
N GLU A 27 -14.23 -19.73 2.92
CA GLU A 27 -15.11 -20.91 3.15
C GLU A 27 -14.39 -22.02 3.93
N SER A 28 -13.10 -22.26 3.62
CA SER A 28 -12.29 -23.22 4.38
C SER A 28 -12.10 -22.77 5.83
N PHE A 29 -11.80 -21.49 6.04
CA PHE A 29 -11.71 -20.88 7.38
C PHE A 29 -13.03 -21.02 8.14
N LYS A 30 -14.18 -20.69 7.52
CA LYS A 30 -15.52 -20.88 8.12
C LYS A 30 -15.72 -22.32 8.54
N THR A 31 -15.45 -23.28 7.65
CA THR A 31 -15.63 -24.71 7.89
C THR A 31 -14.83 -25.18 9.12
N HIS A 32 -13.55 -24.82 9.19
CA HIS A 32 -12.70 -25.22 10.30
C HIS A 32 -13.04 -24.48 11.59
N LEU A 33 -13.44 -23.21 11.53
CA LEU A 33 -13.84 -22.42 12.69
C LEU A 33 -15.17 -22.91 13.29
N ILE A 34 -16.15 -23.25 12.43
CA ILE A 34 -17.39 -23.92 12.86
C ILE A 34 -17.06 -25.25 13.53
N THR A 35 -16.15 -26.05 12.95
CA THR A 35 -15.73 -27.33 13.53
C THR A 35 -15.09 -27.16 14.92
N LEU A 36 -14.25 -26.14 15.10
CA LEU A 36 -13.67 -25.81 16.41
C LEU A 36 -14.77 -25.50 17.43
N LEU A 37 -15.70 -24.62 17.08
CA LEU A 37 -16.77 -24.18 17.97
C LEU A 37 -17.76 -25.29 18.30
N ASP A 38 -18.14 -26.13 17.33
CA ASP A 38 -19.09 -27.23 17.50
C ASP A 38 -18.52 -28.41 18.30
N ARG A 39 -17.20 -28.60 18.27
CA ARG A 39 -16.52 -29.66 19.04
C ARG A 39 -16.12 -29.23 20.46
N THR A 40 -16.24 -27.94 20.78
CA THR A 40 -15.90 -27.43 22.11
C THR A 40 -16.86 -28.02 23.15
N ASN A 41 -16.34 -28.54 24.26
CA ASN A 41 -17.14 -29.21 25.27
C ASN A 41 -16.65 -28.89 26.68
N ASP A 42 -17.44 -28.13 27.43
CA ASP A 42 -17.15 -27.68 28.80
C ASP A 42 -16.88 -28.80 29.81
N THR A 43 -17.21 -30.06 29.52
CA THR A 43 -16.86 -31.19 30.41
C THR A 43 -15.47 -31.74 30.16
N GLU A 44 -14.90 -31.52 28.98
CA GLU A 44 -13.63 -32.13 28.56
C GLU A 44 -12.39 -31.48 29.19
N SER A 45 -11.24 -32.14 29.09
CA SER A 45 -9.98 -31.65 29.65
C SER A 45 -9.43 -30.40 28.93
N GLU A 46 -8.51 -29.67 29.57
CA GLU A 46 -7.77 -28.56 28.91
C GLU A 46 -6.96 -29.07 27.70
N GLU A 47 -6.35 -30.26 27.82
CA GLU A 47 -5.61 -30.93 26.73
C GLU A 47 -6.50 -31.21 25.51
N PHE A 48 -7.76 -31.60 25.72
CA PHE A 48 -8.73 -31.81 24.64
C PHE A 48 -8.96 -30.51 23.85
N HIS A 49 -9.22 -29.41 24.54
CA HIS A 49 -9.47 -28.10 23.93
C HIS A 49 -8.23 -27.56 23.21
N LYS A 50 -7.04 -27.75 23.79
CA LYS A 50 -5.77 -27.41 23.16
C LYS A 50 -5.56 -28.14 21.83
N ASN A 51 -5.92 -29.42 21.76
CA ASN A 51 -5.87 -30.19 20.52
C ASN A 51 -6.84 -29.67 19.46
N LEU A 52 -8.03 -29.19 19.84
CA LEU A 52 -8.95 -28.55 18.91
C LEU A 52 -8.38 -27.25 18.32
N VAL A 53 -7.77 -26.39 19.15
CA VAL A 53 -7.09 -25.17 18.69
C VAL A 53 -5.96 -25.51 17.72
N SER A 54 -5.14 -26.51 18.06
CA SER A 54 -4.05 -27.01 17.21
C SER A 54 -4.56 -27.52 15.86
N GLU A 55 -5.61 -28.35 15.85
CA GLU A 55 -6.22 -28.89 14.63
C GLU A 55 -6.78 -27.78 13.75
N PHE A 56 -7.47 -26.79 14.34
CA PHE A 56 -8.02 -25.63 13.64
C PHE A 56 -6.91 -24.83 12.94
N LEU A 57 -5.85 -24.44 13.65
CA LEU A 57 -4.76 -23.65 13.07
C LEU A 57 -4.07 -24.44 11.94
N LYS A 58 -3.73 -25.71 12.18
CA LYS A 58 -3.09 -26.59 11.19
C LYS A 58 -3.88 -26.67 9.89
N LYS A 59 -5.14 -27.08 9.97
CA LYS A 59 -5.99 -27.31 8.80
C LYS A 59 -6.32 -26.05 8.03
N THR A 60 -6.29 -24.90 8.70
CA THR A 60 -6.68 -23.63 8.09
C THR A 60 -5.51 -22.91 7.42
N TYR A 61 -4.31 -22.96 8.02
CA TYR A 61 -3.20 -22.10 7.59
C TYR A 61 -1.83 -22.78 7.55
N TYR A 62 -1.49 -23.54 8.58
CA TYR A 62 -0.09 -23.81 8.88
C TYR A 62 0.42 -25.11 8.24
N ASP A 63 -0.42 -26.13 8.04
CA ASP A 63 0.03 -27.35 7.37
C ASP A 63 0.16 -27.14 5.86
N PRO A 64 1.20 -27.70 5.21
CA PRO A 64 2.34 -28.43 5.77
C PRO A 64 3.56 -27.53 6.08
N ASN A 65 3.43 -26.22 5.95
CA ASN A 65 4.55 -25.27 5.89
C ASN A 65 5.14 -24.92 7.26
N HIS A 66 4.35 -25.02 8.33
CA HIS A 66 4.71 -24.63 9.69
C HIS A 66 4.27 -25.69 10.68
N PHE A 67 5.22 -26.18 11.47
CA PHE A 67 4.94 -27.18 12.47
C PHE A 67 4.24 -26.57 13.68
N ILE A 68 3.16 -27.20 14.12
CA ILE A 68 2.42 -26.82 15.33
C ILE A 68 2.37 -28.03 16.27
N ASN A 69 2.93 -27.88 17.47
CA ASN A 69 2.82 -28.89 18.52
C ASN A 69 3.15 -28.31 19.91
N THR A 70 3.03 -29.14 20.95
CA THR A 70 3.61 -28.87 22.27
C THR A 70 5.15 -28.82 22.16
N LYS A 71 5.79 -28.02 23.01
CA LYS A 71 7.26 -27.98 23.13
C LYS A 71 7.66 -27.94 24.60
N GLY A 72 8.18 -29.05 25.10
CA GLY A 72 8.53 -29.18 26.52
C GLY A 72 7.28 -29.03 27.40
N ARG A 73 7.25 -27.98 28.22
CA ARG A 73 6.10 -27.62 29.07
C ARG A 73 5.18 -26.56 28.45
N ASN A 74 5.54 -25.99 27.29
CA ASN A 74 4.69 -25.01 26.63
C ASN A 74 3.51 -25.72 25.98
N ASP A 75 2.32 -25.15 26.17
CA ASP A 75 1.06 -25.74 25.74
C ASP A 75 1.01 -25.96 24.23
N LEU A 76 1.22 -24.90 23.46
CA LEU A 76 1.25 -24.99 22.01
C LEU A 76 2.21 -23.95 21.45
N VAL A 77 2.99 -24.34 20.45
CA VAL A 77 3.87 -23.42 19.72
C VAL A 77 3.67 -23.56 18.22
N ILE A 78 3.80 -22.44 17.51
CA ILE A 78 3.91 -22.40 16.06
C ILE A 78 5.38 -22.17 15.72
N HIS A 79 5.96 -23.06 14.94
CA HIS A 79 7.34 -22.98 14.51
C HIS A 79 7.49 -22.18 13.20
N ASN A 80 8.63 -21.50 13.05
CA ASN A 80 8.96 -20.75 11.84
C ASN A 80 9.21 -21.66 10.61
N GLY A 81 9.38 -22.97 10.80
CA GLY A 81 9.54 -23.94 9.73
C GLY A 81 8.71 -25.20 9.90
N GLN A 82 8.94 -26.18 9.01
CA GLN A 82 8.10 -27.37 8.84
C GLN A 82 8.29 -28.46 9.90
N ASN A 83 9.22 -28.30 10.85
CA ASN A 83 9.52 -29.33 11.84
C ASN A 83 9.88 -28.76 13.21
N ALA A 84 9.87 -29.63 14.23
CA ALA A 84 10.11 -29.30 15.63
C ALA A 84 11.50 -28.71 15.94
N ASN A 85 12.47 -28.87 15.02
CA ASN A 85 13.82 -28.34 15.19
C ASN A 85 13.94 -26.87 14.78
N SER A 86 12.98 -26.35 14.01
CA SER A 86 12.95 -24.93 13.68
C SER A 86 12.58 -24.08 14.90
N THR A 87 12.94 -22.80 14.87
CA THR A 87 12.69 -21.88 15.99
C THR A 87 11.19 -21.67 16.22
N VAL A 88 10.83 -21.35 17.46
CA VAL A 88 9.45 -21.01 17.81
C VAL A 88 9.18 -19.58 17.37
N GLY A 89 8.11 -19.39 16.60
CA GLY A 89 7.63 -18.09 16.14
C GLY A 89 6.44 -17.58 16.96
N VAL A 90 5.55 -18.46 17.44
CA VAL A 90 4.42 -18.07 18.31
C VAL A 90 4.31 -19.00 19.49
N ILE A 91 4.05 -18.45 20.67
CA ILE A 91 3.74 -19.19 21.89
C ILE A 91 2.24 -19.04 22.17
N LEU A 92 1.55 -20.15 22.39
CA LEU A 92 0.13 -20.17 22.69
C LEU A 92 -0.13 -20.88 24.02
N GLU A 93 -0.91 -20.23 24.86
CA GLU A 93 -1.42 -20.74 26.12
C GLU A 93 -2.93 -20.95 26.00
N ALA A 94 -3.39 -22.20 26.18
CA ALA A 94 -4.77 -22.57 25.94
C ALA A 94 -5.44 -23.04 27.24
N LYS A 95 -6.39 -22.26 27.75
CA LYS A 95 -7.20 -22.64 28.91
C LYS A 95 -8.49 -23.32 28.51
N LYS A 96 -9.02 -24.14 29.42
CA LYS A 96 -10.39 -24.66 29.28
C LYS A 96 -11.42 -23.50 29.33
N PRO A 97 -12.49 -23.51 28.51
CA PRO A 97 -13.48 -22.44 28.48
C PRO A 97 -14.08 -22.07 29.86
N THR A 98 -14.29 -23.06 30.72
CA THR A 98 -14.86 -22.87 32.07
C THR A 98 -13.84 -22.38 33.11
N ASN A 99 -12.54 -22.36 32.80
CA ASN A 99 -11.47 -21.97 33.72
C ASN A 99 -11.29 -20.45 33.79
N LYS A 100 -12.32 -19.75 34.27
CA LYS A 100 -12.33 -18.28 34.37
C LYS A 100 -11.32 -17.70 35.38
N ALA A 101 -10.87 -18.52 36.34
CA ALA A 101 -9.95 -18.05 37.38
C ALA A 101 -8.50 -17.90 36.87
N GLU A 102 -8.09 -18.78 35.96
CA GLU A 102 -6.73 -18.79 35.39
C GLU A 102 -6.63 -18.00 34.07
N MET A 103 -7.75 -17.81 33.38
CA MET A 103 -7.84 -17.04 32.14
C MET A 103 -7.79 -15.53 32.38
N ILE A 104 -7.19 -14.80 31.43
CA ILE A 104 -7.13 -13.34 31.45
C ILE A 104 -8.43 -12.69 30.97
N THR A 105 -8.63 -11.41 31.33
CA THR A 105 -9.74 -10.59 30.83
C THR A 105 -9.24 -9.24 30.31
N THR A 106 -10.09 -8.52 29.57
CA THR A 106 -9.76 -7.17 29.05
C THR A 106 -9.54 -6.14 30.15
N GLN A 107 -9.94 -6.42 31.39
CA GLN A 107 -9.69 -5.57 32.56
C GLN A 107 -8.56 -6.08 33.45
N LYS A 108 -8.22 -7.38 33.39
CA LYS A 108 -7.23 -8.02 34.27
C LYS A 108 -6.38 -9.02 33.49
N LEU A 109 -5.15 -8.60 33.16
CA LEU A 109 -4.15 -9.47 32.53
C LEU A 109 -3.34 -10.29 33.53
N ASN A 110 -3.20 -9.85 34.78
CA ASN A 110 -2.44 -10.62 35.78
C ASN A 110 -3.25 -11.84 36.26
N ALA A 111 -3.27 -12.87 35.44
CA ALA A 111 -3.81 -14.20 35.72
C ALA A 111 -2.78 -15.24 35.27
N LYS A 112 -3.02 -16.49 35.68
CA LYS A 112 -2.08 -17.58 35.46
C LYS A 112 -1.70 -17.77 33.99
N ALA A 113 -2.65 -17.66 33.05
CA ALA A 113 -2.37 -17.78 31.62
C ALA A 113 -1.34 -16.74 31.12
N PHE A 114 -1.38 -15.50 31.63
CA PHE A 114 -0.38 -14.48 31.28
C PHE A 114 0.98 -14.74 31.96
N GLN A 115 0.96 -15.20 33.21
CA GLN A 115 2.17 -15.57 33.96
C GLN A 115 2.88 -16.76 33.27
N GLU A 116 2.13 -17.70 32.72
CA GLU A 116 2.60 -18.81 31.88
C GLU A 116 3.24 -18.29 30.59
N LEU A 117 2.59 -17.37 29.86
CA LEU A 117 3.19 -16.73 28.68
C LEU A 117 4.50 -16.02 29.02
N VAL A 118 4.60 -15.31 30.16
CA VAL A 118 5.84 -14.67 30.60
C VAL A 118 6.94 -15.71 30.84
N LEU A 119 6.64 -16.80 31.54
CA LEU A 119 7.62 -17.87 31.76
C LEU A 119 8.09 -18.50 30.45
N TYR A 120 7.15 -18.82 29.55
CA TYR A 120 7.45 -19.46 28.27
C TYR A 120 8.26 -18.55 27.36
N TYR A 121 7.94 -17.25 27.35
CA TYR A 121 8.74 -16.25 26.66
C TYR A 121 10.17 -16.19 27.18
N LEU A 122 10.36 -16.08 28.51
CA LEU A 122 11.69 -16.00 29.12
C LEU A 122 12.52 -17.26 28.85
N ARG A 123 11.91 -18.45 28.85
CA ARG A 123 12.61 -19.69 28.45
C ARG A 123 13.08 -19.65 27.00
N GLU A 124 12.23 -19.26 26.05
CA GLU A 124 12.64 -19.13 24.66
C GLU A 124 13.74 -18.07 24.50
N ARG A 125 13.53 -16.88 25.07
CA ARG A 125 14.40 -15.72 24.88
C ARG A 125 15.75 -15.85 25.60
N ILE A 126 15.74 -16.26 26.86
CA ILE A 126 16.92 -16.27 27.75
C ILE A 126 17.60 -17.64 27.72
N THR A 127 16.86 -18.72 27.98
CA THR A 127 17.44 -20.07 28.07
C THR A 127 17.80 -20.62 26.69
N HIS A 128 16.89 -20.54 25.72
CA HIS A 128 17.09 -21.06 24.37
C HIS A 128 17.72 -20.05 23.41
N LYS A 129 17.91 -18.79 23.82
CA LYS A 129 18.47 -17.70 23.00
C LYS A 129 17.72 -17.50 21.68
N ASN A 130 16.42 -17.78 21.66
CA ASN A 130 15.56 -17.61 20.51
C ASN A 130 15.19 -16.13 20.36
N LEU A 131 15.59 -15.52 19.24
CA LEU A 131 15.26 -14.13 18.90
C LEU A 131 14.07 -14.01 17.94
N GLU A 132 13.46 -15.12 17.56
CA GLU A 132 12.51 -15.18 16.45
C GLU A 132 11.05 -15.35 16.89
N VAL A 133 10.76 -15.30 18.19
CA VAL A 133 9.37 -15.24 18.71
C VAL A 133 8.76 -13.91 18.27
N LYS A 134 7.60 -13.96 17.60
CA LYS A 134 6.91 -12.81 17.02
C LYS A 134 5.66 -12.41 17.80
N HIS A 135 4.88 -13.40 18.26
CA HIS A 135 3.66 -13.16 19.01
C HIS A 135 3.48 -14.18 20.14
N LEU A 136 2.68 -13.78 21.13
CA LEU A 136 2.20 -14.64 22.19
C LEU A 136 0.67 -14.58 22.23
N VAL A 137 0.03 -15.71 22.48
CA VAL A 137 -1.43 -15.82 22.46
C VAL A 137 -1.92 -16.51 23.73
N ALA A 138 -2.92 -15.94 24.38
CA ALA A 138 -3.71 -16.65 25.38
C ALA A 138 -5.14 -16.82 24.85
N THR A 139 -5.69 -18.02 24.98
CA THR A 139 -7.06 -18.31 24.54
C THR A 139 -7.75 -19.33 25.42
N ASN A 140 -9.08 -19.22 25.54
CA ASN A 140 -9.94 -20.25 26.11
C ASN A 140 -10.88 -20.85 25.04
N ILE A 141 -10.42 -20.90 23.79
CA ILE A 141 -11.19 -21.11 22.55
C ILE A 141 -12.01 -19.89 22.17
N TYR A 142 -12.89 -19.39 23.05
CA TYR A 142 -13.81 -18.31 22.68
C TYR A 142 -13.10 -16.96 22.62
N GLU A 143 -12.39 -16.62 23.69
CA GLU A 143 -11.67 -15.37 23.83
C GLU A 143 -10.21 -15.57 23.42
N TRP A 144 -9.68 -14.61 22.67
CA TRP A 144 -8.32 -14.61 22.18
C TRP A 144 -7.65 -13.29 22.50
N PHE A 145 -6.45 -13.38 23.04
CA PHE A 145 -5.59 -12.26 23.35
C PHE A 145 -4.27 -12.46 22.65
N VAL A 146 -3.90 -11.55 21.75
CA VAL A 146 -2.66 -11.62 20.97
C VAL A 146 -1.75 -10.45 21.36
N PHE A 147 -0.52 -10.78 21.73
CA PHE A 147 0.50 -9.83 22.17
C PHE A 147 1.68 -9.86 21.20
N ASP A 148 2.21 -8.69 20.85
CA ASP A 148 3.46 -8.59 20.10
C ASP A 148 4.65 -8.95 21.02
N ALA A 149 5.56 -9.79 20.55
CA ALA A 149 6.71 -10.22 21.34
C ALA A 149 7.67 -9.08 21.70
N THR A 150 7.67 -7.97 20.96
CA THR A 150 8.44 -6.75 21.29
C THR A 150 8.04 -6.15 22.64
N LEU A 151 6.74 -6.23 22.99
CA LEU A 151 6.24 -5.84 24.29
C LEU A 151 6.88 -6.70 25.39
N PHE A 152 6.93 -8.02 25.17
CA PHE A 152 7.48 -8.95 26.15
C PHE A 152 9.00 -8.79 26.30
N ASP A 153 9.71 -8.48 25.21
CA ASP A 153 11.15 -8.19 25.27
C ASP A 153 11.40 -6.95 26.15
N ARG A 154 10.72 -5.85 25.85
CA ARG A 154 10.85 -4.57 26.57
C ARG A 154 10.50 -4.69 28.06
N LEU A 155 9.38 -5.33 28.38
CA LEU A 155 8.87 -5.37 29.76
C LEU A 155 9.52 -6.45 30.62
N PHE A 156 9.79 -7.62 30.06
CA PHE A 156 10.22 -8.79 30.84
C PHE A 156 11.68 -9.17 30.58
N ALA A 157 12.08 -9.37 29.32
CA ALA A 157 13.45 -9.85 29.02
C ALA A 157 14.54 -8.79 29.21
N GLN A 158 14.22 -7.51 29.09
CA GLN A 158 15.16 -6.41 29.36
C GLN A 158 15.21 -6.03 30.85
N ASN A 159 14.26 -6.50 31.67
CA ASN A 159 14.25 -6.23 33.10
C ASN A 159 15.28 -7.11 33.83
N LYS A 160 16.41 -6.50 34.23
CA LYS A 160 17.51 -7.22 34.89
C LYS A 160 17.10 -7.93 36.18
N ASN A 161 16.20 -7.35 36.97
CA ASN A 161 15.77 -7.96 38.23
C ASN A 161 14.98 -9.24 37.95
N LEU A 162 13.95 -9.14 37.12
CA LEU A 162 13.13 -10.30 36.74
C LEU A 162 13.98 -11.40 36.09
N VAL A 163 14.89 -11.04 35.18
CA VAL A 163 15.77 -12.02 34.52
C VAL A 163 16.72 -12.70 35.50
N ASN A 164 17.23 -11.98 36.51
CA ASN A 164 18.03 -12.59 37.56
C ASN A 164 17.22 -13.59 38.38
N GLN A 165 16.00 -13.22 38.80
CA GLN A 165 15.09 -14.12 39.52
C GLN A 165 14.72 -15.35 38.68
N PHE A 166 14.46 -15.16 37.38
CA PHE A 166 14.21 -16.25 36.43
C PHE A 166 15.42 -17.18 36.30
N ASN A 167 16.64 -16.65 36.18
CA ASN A 167 17.86 -17.46 36.09
C ASN A 167 18.14 -18.23 37.38
N ASP A 168 17.83 -17.66 38.55
CA ASP A 168 17.91 -18.35 39.83
C ASP A 168 16.87 -19.46 39.94
N PHE A 169 15.65 -19.21 39.46
CA PHE A 169 14.59 -20.21 39.38
C PHE A 169 14.98 -21.40 38.48
N GLU A 170 15.39 -21.14 37.23
CA GLU A 170 15.76 -22.20 36.27
C GLU A 170 17.01 -22.99 36.70
N ALA A 171 17.92 -22.36 37.45
CA ALA A 171 19.08 -23.04 38.03
C ALA A 171 18.80 -23.77 39.36
N GLY A 172 17.55 -23.73 39.85
CA GLY A 172 17.15 -24.36 41.12
C GLY A 172 17.79 -23.74 42.36
N ARG A 173 18.13 -22.44 42.32
CA ARG A 173 18.71 -21.69 43.45
C ARG A 173 17.66 -21.11 44.41
N LEU A 174 16.39 -21.12 44.02
CA LEU A 174 15.28 -20.59 44.83
C LEU A 174 14.63 -21.69 45.69
N ALA A 175 13.70 -21.27 46.56
CA ALA A 175 13.07 -22.14 47.55
C ALA A 175 12.23 -23.30 46.98
N ASP A 176 11.75 -23.18 45.73
CA ASP A 176 11.06 -24.24 45.00
C ASP A 176 11.38 -24.14 43.49
N THR A 177 11.35 -25.28 42.80
CA THR A 177 11.63 -25.42 41.35
C THR A 177 10.36 -25.67 40.53
N LYS A 178 9.20 -25.79 41.18
CA LYS A 178 7.90 -25.94 40.52
C LYS A 178 7.50 -24.64 39.82
N THR A 179 6.84 -24.75 38.67
CA THR A 179 6.38 -23.59 37.90
C THR A 179 5.34 -22.75 38.66
N ASP A 180 4.54 -23.35 39.53
CA ASP A 180 3.60 -22.64 40.41
C ASP A 180 4.31 -21.62 41.33
N PHE A 181 5.55 -21.92 41.75
CA PHE A 181 6.38 -20.98 42.50
C PHE A 181 6.75 -19.77 41.64
N PHE A 182 7.19 -19.99 40.40
CA PHE A 182 7.49 -18.89 39.48
C PHE A 182 6.26 -18.01 39.24
N TYR A 183 5.10 -18.62 39.01
CA TYR A 183 3.85 -17.89 38.77
C TYR A 183 3.49 -16.97 39.95
N LYS A 184 3.43 -17.52 41.17
CA LYS A 184 2.94 -16.79 42.36
C LYS A 184 3.97 -15.89 43.03
N GLN A 185 5.25 -16.27 43.00
CA GLN A 185 6.29 -15.57 43.77
C GLN A 185 7.17 -14.66 42.92
N ILE A 186 7.14 -14.79 41.59
CA ILE A 186 8.00 -14.03 40.68
C ILE A 186 7.15 -13.25 39.68
N ALA A 187 6.39 -13.94 38.83
CA ALA A 187 5.62 -13.31 37.77
C ALA A 187 4.48 -12.44 38.31
N GLU A 188 3.64 -12.99 39.19
CA GLU A 188 2.47 -12.28 39.74
C GLU A 188 2.85 -10.95 40.43
N PRO A 189 3.81 -10.90 41.37
CA PRO A 189 4.20 -9.64 42.02
C PRO A 189 4.85 -8.66 41.04
N PHE A 190 5.62 -9.15 40.07
CA PHE A 190 6.24 -8.31 39.06
C PHE A 190 5.19 -7.63 38.17
N ILE A 191 4.22 -8.39 37.68
CA ILE A 191 3.15 -7.87 36.82
C ILE A 191 2.28 -6.87 37.59
N GLU A 192 2.01 -7.11 38.88
CA GLU A 192 1.23 -6.19 39.73
C GLU A 192 1.88 -4.80 39.87
N GLN A 193 3.21 -4.75 39.85
CA GLN A 193 3.98 -3.51 39.99
C GLN A 193 4.16 -2.75 38.67
N LEU A 194 3.78 -3.34 37.52
CA LEU A 194 3.92 -2.67 36.22
C LEU A 194 3.05 -1.41 36.15
N SER A 195 3.67 -0.28 35.81
CA SER A 195 2.97 0.98 35.53
C SER A 195 2.83 1.27 34.04
N ASP A 196 3.54 0.53 33.18
CA ASP A 196 3.54 0.64 31.73
C ASP A 196 2.18 0.41 31.05
N GLU A 197 2.09 0.93 29.82
CA GLU A 197 1.05 0.57 28.86
C GLU A 197 1.32 -0.82 28.28
N ILE A 198 0.32 -1.71 28.41
CA ILE A 198 0.29 -3.03 27.78
C ILE A 198 -0.75 -3.01 26.66
N THR A 199 -0.25 -3.11 25.43
CA THR A 199 -1.08 -3.20 24.22
C THR A 199 -1.32 -4.66 23.84
N PHE A 200 -2.56 -5.01 23.55
CA PHE A 200 -2.94 -6.36 23.13
C PHE A 200 -4.12 -6.33 22.17
N THR A 201 -4.23 -7.34 21.31
CA THR A 201 -5.38 -7.52 20.44
C THR A 201 -6.37 -8.46 21.10
N TYR A 202 -7.66 -8.09 21.15
CA TYR A 202 -8.72 -8.91 21.71
C TYR A 202 -9.83 -9.16 20.69
N PHE A 203 -10.35 -10.39 20.69
CA PHE A 203 -11.59 -10.75 20.02
C PHE A 203 -12.24 -11.96 20.69
N ASN A 204 -13.57 -12.03 20.58
CA ASN A 204 -14.35 -13.19 20.99
C ASN A 204 -14.95 -13.85 19.74
N LEU A 205 -14.65 -15.14 19.54
CA LEU A 205 -15.17 -15.92 18.41
C LEU A 205 -16.71 -16.04 18.43
N GLN A 206 -17.35 -15.90 19.59
CA GLN A 206 -18.81 -15.92 19.70
C GLN A 206 -19.46 -14.73 19.00
N ASP A 207 -18.78 -13.60 18.86
CA ASP A 207 -19.29 -12.41 18.16
C ASP A 207 -19.46 -12.66 16.65
N PHE A 208 -18.89 -13.74 16.12
CA PHE A 208 -18.90 -14.08 14.69
C PHE A 208 -19.85 -15.24 14.35
N GLN A 209 -20.69 -15.72 15.27
CA GLN A 209 -21.59 -16.86 15.03
C GLN A 209 -22.55 -16.64 13.85
N GLU A 210 -23.14 -15.45 13.75
CA GLU A 210 -24.04 -15.08 12.65
C GLU A 210 -23.35 -15.14 11.27
N PRO A 211 -22.27 -14.37 11.00
CA PRO A 211 -21.57 -14.45 9.71
C PRO A 211 -20.95 -15.82 9.44
N LEU A 212 -20.65 -16.62 10.47
CA LEU A 212 -20.15 -17.99 10.28
C LEU A 212 -21.24 -18.94 9.76
N ARG A 213 -22.48 -18.81 10.23
CA ARG A 213 -23.53 -19.83 10.01
C ARG A 213 -24.63 -19.40 9.05
N ASN A 214 -24.69 -18.13 8.68
CA ASN A 214 -25.64 -17.68 7.68
C ASN A 214 -25.17 -17.99 6.24
N ALA A 215 -26.09 -17.92 5.29
CA ALA A 215 -25.84 -18.15 3.87
C ALA A 215 -25.56 -16.85 3.09
N ASP A 216 -25.56 -15.69 3.75
CA ASP A 216 -25.35 -14.41 3.08
C ASP A 216 -23.86 -14.13 2.91
N LYS A 217 -23.39 -14.28 1.67
CA LYS A 217 -21.99 -14.05 1.29
C LYS A 217 -21.49 -12.63 1.58
N ALA A 218 -22.39 -11.65 1.72
CA ALA A 218 -22.00 -10.29 2.04
C ALA A 218 -21.45 -10.18 3.47
N ASP A 219 -22.00 -10.96 4.40
CA ASP A 219 -21.65 -10.93 5.83
C ASP A 219 -20.26 -11.53 6.10
N ASP A 220 -19.77 -12.39 5.21
CA ASP A 220 -18.42 -12.97 5.30
C ASP A 220 -17.30 -11.91 5.32
N THR A 221 -17.60 -10.70 4.83
CA THR A 221 -16.69 -9.55 4.91
C THR A 221 -16.29 -9.22 6.36
N ALA A 222 -17.17 -9.52 7.33
CA ALA A 222 -16.87 -9.36 8.76
C ALA A 222 -15.75 -10.31 9.23
N LEU A 223 -15.57 -11.45 8.58
CA LEU A 223 -14.57 -12.47 8.93
C LEU A 223 -13.16 -12.15 8.43
N ILE A 224 -13.01 -11.23 7.46
CA ILE A 224 -11.71 -10.93 6.82
C ILE A 224 -10.63 -10.55 7.85
N ALA A 225 -10.98 -9.72 8.83
CA ALA A 225 -10.02 -9.27 9.82
C ALA A 225 -9.57 -10.42 10.73
N LEU A 226 -10.52 -11.27 11.15
CA LEU A 226 -10.25 -12.43 11.98
C LEU A 226 -9.42 -13.49 11.22
N PHE A 227 -9.79 -13.76 9.97
CA PHE A 227 -9.04 -14.63 9.06
C PHE A 227 -7.57 -14.21 8.98
N LYS A 228 -7.31 -12.94 8.66
CA LYS A 228 -5.95 -12.41 8.53
C LYS A 228 -5.18 -12.36 9.84
N LEU A 229 -5.86 -12.09 10.95
CA LEU A 229 -5.20 -11.99 12.26
C LEU A 229 -4.60 -13.33 12.69
N LEU A 230 -5.24 -14.45 12.32
CA LEU A 230 -4.78 -15.80 12.68
C LEU A 230 -3.82 -16.41 11.66
N SER A 231 -3.56 -15.72 10.55
CA SER A 231 -2.74 -16.23 9.45
C SER A 231 -1.23 -16.11 9.72
N PRO A 232 -0.39 -16.87 9.00
CA PRO A 232 1.08 -16.82 9.14
C PRO A 232 1.66 -15.43 8.83
N GLU A 233 1.08 -14.71 7.87
CA GLU A 233 1.49 -13.34 7.50
C GLU A 233 1.42 -12.37 8.68
N HIS A 234 0.41 -12.52 9.54
CA HIS A 234 0.32 -11.72 10.75
C HIS A 234 1.10 -12.36 11.91
N LEU A 235 0.75 -13.58 12.31
CA LEU A 235 1.26 -14.20 13.53
C LEU A 235 2.76 -14.53 13.48
N LEU A 236 3.30 -14.88 12.31
CA LEU A 236 4.73 -15.11 12.10
C LEU A 236 5.43 -13.90 11.45
N LYS A 237 4.72 -12.78 11.24
CA LYS A 237 5.21 -11.59 10.53
C LYS A 237 5.82 -11.92 9.16
N LEU A 238 5.25 -12.90 8.44
CA LEU A 238 5.72 -13.27 7.11
C LEU A 238 5.39 -12.17 6.09
N PRO A 239 6.21 -12.02 5.04
CA PRO A 239 5.86 -11.14 3.93
C PRO A 239 4.54 -11.61 3.28
N PHE A 240 3.61 -10.69 3.10
CA PHE A 240 2.37 -10.93 2.37
C PHE A 240 2.46 -10.32 0.98
N ALA A 241 1.70 -10.89 0.04
CA ALA A 241 1.60 -10.36 -1.31
C ALA A 241 0.84 -9.02 -1.29
N ASN A 242 1.56 -7.94 -1.03
CA ASN A 242 1.37 -6.66 -1.69
C ASN A 242 2.32 -6.55 -2.90
N ASP A 243 2.84 -7.70 -3.33
CA ASP A 243 3.76 -7.90 -4.44
C ASP A 243 3.04 -7.85 -5.79
N SER A 244 2.00 -7.02 -5.89
CA SER A 244 1.37 -6.66 -7.16
C SER A 244 2.32 -5.86 -8.08
N ASN A 245 3.58 -5.69 -7.68
CA ASN A 245 4.68 -5.16 -8.46
C ASN A 245 5.65 -6.27 -8.92
N SER A 246 5.35 -7.54 -8.72
CA SER A 246 6.11 -8.62 -9.36
C SER A 246 5.43 -9.06 -10.65
N LEU A 247 6.26 -9.37 -11.65
CA LEU A 247 5.79 -9.85 -12.94
C LEU A 247 5.07 -11.20 -12.76
N ASP A 248 3.78 -11.27 -13.07
CA ASP A 248 3.09 -12.55 -13.26
C ASP A 248 3.68 -13.24 -14.50
N LYS A 249 4.56 -14.22 -14.26
CA LYS A 249 5.26 -14.95 -15.33
C LYS A 249 4.31 -15.71 -16.25
N ARG A 250 3.16 -16.16 -15.76
CA ARG A 250 2.20 -16.94 -16.56
C ARG A 250 1.45 -16.02 -17.52
N PHE A 251 0.94 -14.91 -17.01
CA PHE A 251 0.31 -13.87 -17.80
C PHE A 251 1.28 -13.34 -18.85
N TYR A 252 2.50 -13.02 -18.44
CA TYR A 252 3.54 -12.51 -19.34
C TYR A 252 3.89 -13.48 -20.47
N SER A 253 4.20 -14.74 -20.16
CA SER A 253 4.57 -15.72 -21.19
C SER A 253 3.43 -16.04 -22.15
N GLU A 254 2.19 -16.11 -21.67
CA GLU A 254 1.02 -16.34 -22.54
C GLU A 254 0.68 -15.10 -23.38
N LEU A 255 0.90 -13.89 -22.87
CA LEU A 255 0.77 -12.66 -23.65
C LEU A 255 1.83 -12.58 -24.77
N LEU A 256 3.09 -12.94 -24.48
CA LEU A 256 4.14 -13.03 -25.51
C LEU A 256 3.74 -14.02 -26.61
N HIS A 257 3.19 -15.18 -26.23
CA HIS A 257 2.67 -16.18 -27.18
C HIS A 257 1.60 -15.60 -28.10
N LEU A 258 0.62 -14.86 -27.56
CA LEU A 258 -0.44 -14.19 -28.34
C LEU A 258 0.11 -13.11 -29.30
N ILE A 259 1.13 -12.36 -28.86
CA ILE A 259 1.81 -11.37 -29.70
C ILE A 259 2.59 -12.07 -30.82
N GLY A 260 3.20 -13.23 -30.56
CA GLY A 260 4.10 -13.92 -31.48
C GLY A 260 5.57 -13.75 -31.13
N LEU A 261 5.87 -13.60 -29.84
CA LEU A 261 7.21 -13.36 -29.29
C LEU A 261 7.60 -14.46 -28.30
N THR A 262 8.91 -14.59 -28.07
CA THR A 262 9.47 -15.47 -27.03
C THR A 262 10.59 -14.78 -26.27
N GLU A 263 10.79 -15.17 -25.00
CA GLU A 263 11.89 -14.70 -24.16
C GLU A 263 13.03 -15.72 -24.18
N THR A 264 14.19 -15.33 -24.67
CA THR A 264 15.42 -16.14 -24.65
C THR A 264 16.46 -15.54 -23.71
N LYS A 265 17.39 -16.38 -23.25
CA LYS A 265 18.49 -15.95 -22.37
C LYS A 265 19.80 -16.00 -23.15
N GLU A 266 20.42 -14.85 -23.35
CA GLU A 266 21.69 -14.71 -24.05
C GLU A 266 22.67 -13.90 -23.17
N GLY A 267 23.84 -14.48 -22.87
CA GLY A 267 24.87 -13.79 -22.05
C GLY A 267 24.40 -13.33 -20.66
N GLY A 268 23.38 -13.96 -20.08
CA GLY A 268 22.78 -13.57 -18.80
C GLY A 268 21.69 -12.48 -18.90
N LYS A 269 21.51 -11.86 -20.07
CA LYS A 269 20.40 -10.95 -20.36
C LYS A 269 19.20 -11.71 -20.93
N LYS A 270 18.00 -11.28 -20.57
CA LYS A 270 16.75 -11.77 -21.16
C LYS A 270 16.42 -10.89 -22.36
N LEU A 271 16.24 -11.50 -23.53
CA LEU A 271 15.91 -10.82 -24.77
C LEU A 271 14.57 -11.32 -25.28
N ILE A 272 13.77 -10.40 -25.80
CA ILE A 272 12.48 -10.73 -26.43
C ILE A 272 12.69 -10.66 -27.93
N GLN A 273 12.34 -11.74 -28.60
CA GLN A 273 12.60 -11.91 -30.03
C GLN A 273 11.51 -12.76 -30.68
N ARG A 274 11.51 -12.77 -32.03
CA ARG A 274 10.67 -13.69 -32.79
C ARG A 274 11.09 -15.14 -32.53
N PRO A 275 10.13 -16.07 -32.47
CA PRO A 275 10.44 -17.49 -32.49
C PRO A 275 11.25 -17.89 -33.73
N PRO A 276 11.99 -19.01 -33.65
CA PRO A 276 12.59 -19.66 -34.82
C PRO A 276 11.55 -19.86 -35.94
N ALA A 277 11.98 -19.80 -37.21
CA ALA A 277 11.06 -19.80 -38.35
C ALA A 277 10.06 -20.97 -38.39
N ASN A 278 10.46 -22.14 -37.89
CA ASN A 278 9.63 -23.35 -37.80
C ASN A 278 8.60 -23.32 -36.65
N GLU A 279 8.70 -22.36 -35.73
CA GLU A 279 7.81 -22.20 -34.57
C GLU A 279 6.92 -20.94 -34.69
N ARG A 280 7.14 -20.11 -35.72
CA ARG A 280 6.32 -18.92 -35.98
C ARG A 280 4.90 -19.32 -36.36
N ASN A 281 3.91 -18.63 -35.80
CA ASN A 281 2.50 -18.86 -36.09
C ASN A 281 1.89 -17.64 -36.79
N SER A 282 1.40 -17.83 -38.02
CA SER A 282 0.80 -16.75 -38.83
C SER A 282 -0.49 -16.16 -38.26
N GLY A 283 -1.06 -16.73 -37.20
CA GLY A 283 -2.17 -16.14 -36.47
C GLY A 283 -1.77 -15.27 -35.29
N SER A 284 -0.49 -15.27 -34.88
CA SER A 284 -0.04 -14.28 -33.90
C SER A 284 -0.15 -12.86 -34.44
N LEU A 285 -0.41 -11.89 -33.56
CA LEU A 285 -0.60 -10.48 -33.96
C LEU A 285 0.57 -9.95 -34.78
N LEU A 286 1.80 -10.26 -34.35
CA LEU A 286 3.02 -9.82 -35.00
C LEU A 286 3.18 -10.44 -36.39
N GLU A 287 3.01 -11.75 -36.53
CA GLU A 287 3.24 -12.43 -37.81
C GLU A 287 2.17 -12.06 -38.83
N ASP A 288 0.90 -11.91 -38.41
CA ASP A 288 -0.14 -11.41 -39.32
C ASP A 288 0.15 -9.96 -39.75
N ALA A 289 0.56 -9.09 -38.83
CA ALA A 289 0.97 -7.73 -39.16
C ALA A 289 2.14 -7.69 -40.15
N ILE A 290 3.17 -8.53 -39.97
CA ILE A 290 4.29 -8.66 -40.91
C ILE A 290 3.78 -9.06 -42.30
N ILE A 291 2.91 -10.06 -42.38
CA ILE A 291 2.32 -10.53 -43.65
C ILE A 291 1.52 -9.42 -44.34
N GLN A 292 0.72 -8.65 -43.59
CA GLN A 292 -0.05 -7.54 -44.17
C GLN A 292 0.84 -6.37 -44.60
N LEU A 293 1.87 -6.03 -43.83
CA LEU A 293 2.81 -4.95 -44.16
C LEU A 293 3.58 -5.26 -45.45
N ASP A 294 4.03 -6.50 -45.58
CA ASP A 294 4.76 -7.01 -46.74
C ASP A 294 3.84 -7.05 -47.98
N SER A 295 2.70 -7.75 -47.87
CA SER A 295 1.77 -7.92 -49.00
C SER A 295 1.17 -6.62 -49.54
N LEU A 296 1.04 -5.58 -48.71
CA LEU A 296 0.50 -4.28 -49.09
C LEU A 296 1.60 -3.25 -49.43
N ASP A 297 2.87 -3.66 -49.40
CA ASP A 297 4.04 -2.83 -49.62
C ASP A 297 3.98 -1.52 -48.80
N LYS A 298 3.82 -1.67 -47.48
CA LYS A 298 3.62 -0.54 -46.56
C LYS A 298 4.92 0.07 -46.05
N ILE A 299 5.98 -0.73 -45.97
CA ILE A 299 7.28 -0.25 -45.47
C ILE A 299 7.86 0.82 -46.40
N ASN A 300 7.71 0.66 -47.72
CA ASN A 300 8.20 1.62 -48.71
C ASN A 300 7.43 2.95 -48.72
N ARG A 301 6.30 3.05 -47.99
CA ARG A 301 5.52 4.29 -47.85
C ARG A 301 5.99 5.17 -46.69
N LEU A 302 6.87 4.64 -45.84
CA LEU A 302 7.44 5.40 -44.73
C LEU A 302 8.49 6.38 -45.27
N GLU A 303 8.51 7.60 -44.74
CA GLU A 303 9.49 8.62 -45.16
C GLU A 303 10.94 8.21 -44.84
N LYS A 304 11.15 7.47 -43.75
CA LYS A 304 12.47 7.01 -43.30
C LYS A 304 12.47 5.54 -42.87
N PRO A 305 12.31 4.57 -43.80
CA PRO A 305 12.20 3.16 -43.46
C PRO A 305 13.47 2.61 -42.76
N SER A 306 14.64 3.18 -43.07
CA SER A 306 15.92 2.77 -42.49
C SER A 306 16.02 2.93 -40.97
N GLN A 307 15.16 3.76 -40.34
CA GLN A 307 15.15 3.89 -38.89
C GLN A 307 14.65 2.61 -38.19
N PHE A 308 13.89 1.79 -38.90
CA PHE A 308 13.33 0.54 -38.40
C PHE A 308 14.21 -0.67 -38.71
N GLY A 309 15.40 -0.49 -39.27
CA GLY A 309 16.30 -1.61 -39.57
C GLY A 309 17.10 -1.44 -40.84
N ASN A 310 18.18 -2.19 -40.93
CA ASN A 310 19.08 -2.18 -42.08
C ASN A 310 18.57 -3.12 -43.17
N THR A 311 17.94 -4.22 -42.80
CA THR A 311 17.35 -5.20 -43.72
C THR A 311 15.83 -5.04 -43.83
N GLU A 312 15.24 -5.54 -44.91
CA GLU A 312 13.78 -5.57 -45.10
C GLU A 312 13.07 -6.36 -44.00
N GLU A 313 13.62 -7.53 -43.62
CA GLU A 313 13.07 -8.34 -42.54
C GLU A 313 13.11 -7.60 -41.18
N GLU A 314 14.20 -6.87 -40.89
CA GLU A 314 14.29 -6.04 -39.67
C GLU A 314 13.25 -4.93 -39.67
N ARG A 315 13.04 -4.26 -40.81
CA ARG A 315 12.05 -3.17 -40.94
C ARG A 315 10.63 -3.69 -40.77
N LEU A 316 10.28 -4.79 -41.45
CA LEU A 316 8.98 -5.45 -41.30
C LEU A 316 8.74 -5.85 -39.85
N PHE A 317 9.72 -6.49 -39.21
CA PHE A 317 9.61 -6.90 -37.82
C PHE A 317 9.43 -5.72 -36.86
N ASN A 318 10.29 -4.70 -36.93
CA ASN A 318 10.26 -3.60 -35.97
C ASN A 318 8.98 -2.74 -36.12
N VAL A 319 8.52 -2.48 -37.35
CA VAL A 319 7.25 -1.78 -37.59
C VAL A 319 6.06 -2.62 -37.09
N ALA A 320 6.02 -3.91 -37.42
CA ALA A 320 4.96 -4.81 -36.95
C ALA A 320 4.95 -4.94 -35.42
N LEU A 321 6.12 -4.94 -34.79
CA LEU A 321 6.27 -5.01 -33.34
C LEU A 321 5.72 -3.76 -32.68
N GLU A 322 6.09 -2.57 -33.16
CA GLU A 322 5.60 -1.29 -32.61
C GLU A 322 4.07 -1.15 -32.74
N LEU A 323 3.51 -1.54 -33.89
CA LEU A 323 2.06 -1.62 -34.09
C LEU A 323 1.40 -2.62 -33.14
N SER A 324 1.94 -3.83 -33.03
CA SER A 324 1.40 -4.89 -32.16
C SER A 324 1.42 -4.47 -30.69
N ILE A 325 2.50 -3.84 -30.23
CA ILE A 325 2.61 -3.30 -28.86
C ILE A 325 1.57 -2.20 -28.65
N THR A 326 1.42 -1.28 -29.60
CA THR A 326 0.43 -0.20 -29.52
C THR A 326 -0.98 -0.74 -29.39
N TRP A 327 -1.35 -1.72 -30.22
CA TRP A 327 -2.67 -2.36 -30.17
C TRP A 327 -2.90 -3.14 -28.89
N VAL A 328 -1.93 -3.95 -28.45
CA VAL A 328 -2.04 -4.69 -27.18
C VAL A 328 -2.15 -3.74 -26.00
N ASN A 329 -1.42 -2.62 -25.99
CA ASN A 329 -1.54 -1.59 -24.97
C ASN A 329 -2.96 -1.00 -24.91
N ARG A 330 -3.55 -0.67 -26.06
CA ARG A 330 -4.95 -0.23 -26.13
C ARG A 330 -5.92 -1.28 -25.58
N ILE A 331 -5.75 -2.56 -25.95
CA ILE A 331 -6.63 -3.64 -25.51
C ILE A 331 -6.52 -3.86 -23.99
N LEU A 332 -5.31 -3.84 -23.44
CA LEU A 332 -5.09 -3.98 -22.00
C LEU A 332 -5.63 -2.78 -21.22
N PHE A 333 -5.47 -1.57 -21.74
CA PHE A 333 -6.11 -0.38 -21.17
C PHE A 333 -7.63 -0.50 -21.18
N LEU A 334 -8.22 -0.95 -22.31
CA LEU A 334 -9.66 -1.20 -22.40
C LEU A 334 -10.12 -2.23 -21.38
N LYS A 335 -9.31 -3.25 -21.09
CA LYS A 335 -9.65 -4.26 -20.08
C LYS A 335 -9.65 -3.71 -18.66
N LEU A 336 -8.68 -2.85 -18.33
CA LEU A 336 -8.68 -2.10 -17.07
C LEU A 336 -9.91 -1.19 -16.97
N LEU A 337 -10.22 -0.44 -18.03
CA LEU A 337 -11.38 0.45 -18.09
C LEU A 337 -12.68 -0.33 -17.88
N GLU A 338 -12.87 -1.45 -18.57
CA GLU A 338 -14.01 -2.35 -18.41
C GLU A 338 -14.17 -2.78 -16.94
N ALA A 339 -13.09 -3.23 -16.29
CA ALA A 339 -13.11 -3.67 -14.90
C ALA A 339 -13.48 -2.54 -13.93
N GLN A 340 -13.00 -1.31 -14.16
CA GLN A 340 -13.37 -0.14 -13.36
C GLN A 340 -14.84 0.23 -13.56
N LEU A 341 -15.33 0.26 -14.80
CA LEU A 341 -16.74 0.55 -15.09
C LEU A 341 -17.67 -0.48 -14.43
N ILE A 342 -17.33 -1.77 -14.51
CA ILE A 342 -18.03 -2.84 -13.80
C ILE A 342 -18.03 -2.57 -12.29
N THR A 343 -16.89 -2.17 -11.72
CA THR A 343 -16.76 -1.91 -10.29
C THR A 343 -17.60 -0.73 -9.83
N TYR A 344 -17.59 0.39 -10.56
CA TYR A 344 -18.38 1.58 -10.21
C TYR A 344 -19.89 1.35 -10.22
N HIS A 345 -20.34 0.37 -11.01
CA HIS A 345 -21.77 0.07 -11.17
C HIS A 345 -22.22 -1.20 -10.43
N LYS A 346 -21.39 -1.74 -9.53
CA LYS A 346 -21.73 -2.91 -8.68
C LYS A 346 -22.51 -2.55 -7.39
N THR A 347 -22.79 -1.28 -7.11
CA THR A 347 -23.35 -0.82 -5.82
C THR A 347 -24.84 -1.18 -5.62
N PRO A 348 -25.30 -1.51 -4.39
CA PRO A 348 -26.66 -2.01 -4.13
C PRO A 348 -27.81 -1.05 -4.47
N LEU A 349 -27.54 0.27 -4.52
CA LEU A 349 -28.56 1.32 -4.72
C LEU A 349 -29.08 1.41 -6.16
N LEU A 350 -28.45 0.75 -7.13
CA LEU A 350 -28.82 0.78 -8.55
C LEU A 350 -29.40 -0.57 -9.02
N ARG A 351 -30.23 -1.23 -8.19
CA ARG A 351 -31.09 -2.33 -8.64
C ARG A 351 -32.25 -1.80 -9.50
N GLY A 352 -31.91 -1.25 -10.66
CA GLY A 352 -32.85 -0.77 -11.67
C GLY A 352 -32.38 -1.20 -13.05
N ALA A 353 -32.88 -2.35 -13.51
CA ALA A 353 -33.01 -2.80 -14.91
C ALA A 353 -31.80 -2.91 -15.86
N GLY A 354 -30.58 -2.48 -15.50
CA GLY A 354 -29.37 -2.72 -16.31
C GLY A 354 -28.35 -3.55 -15.54
N GLY A 355 -28.13 -4.80 -15.95
CA GLY A 355 -27.19 -5.69 -15.27
C GLY A 355 -25.74 -5.20 -15.41
N VAL A 356 -24.89 -5.46 -14.40
CA VAL A 356 -23.42 -5.23 -14.41
C VAL A 356 -22.74 -5.72 -15.72
N SER A 357 -23.37 -6.68 -16.41
CA SER A 357 -22.98 -7.21 -17.72
C SER A 357 -22.95 -6.16 -18.85
N GLU A 358 -23.75 -5.10 -18.82
CA GLU A 358 -23.81 -4.11 -19.91
C GLU A 358 -22.50 -3.33 -20.08
N TYR A 359 -21.78 -3.14 -18.96
CA TYR A 359 -20.47 -2.50 -18.89
C TYR A 359 -19.33 -3.44 -19.35
N LYS A 360 -19.61 -4.72 -19.58
CA LYS A 360 -18.67 -5.65 -20.22
C LYS A 360 -18.76 -5.49 -21.74
N PHE A 361 -17.71 -4.94 -22.35
CA PHE A 361 -17.68 -4.61 -23.77
C PHE A 361 -16.54 -5.27 -24.57
N LEU A 362 -15.47 -5.75 -23.91
CA LEU A 362 -14.42 -6.56 -24.53
C LEU A 362 -14.82 -8.03 -24.55
N ASN A 363 -15.73 -8.40 -25.44
CA ASN A 363 -16.14 -9.78 -25.61
C ASN A 363 -16.61 -10.08 -27.04
N PRO A 364 -16.63 -11.36 -27.44
CA PRO A 364 -17.00 -11.77 -28.81
C PRO A 364 -18.41 -11.37 -29.27
N ASN A 365 -19.32 -11.02 -28.34
CA ASN A 365 -20.67 -10.60 -28.73
C ASN A 365 -20.70 -9.15 -29.22
N LYS A 366 -19.89 -8.27 -28.62
CA LYS A 366 -19.78 -6.85 -29.02
C LYS A 366 -18.67 -6.61 -30.05
N ILE A 367 -17.59 -7.38 -30.02
CA ILE A 367 -16.44 -7.24 -30.91
C ILE A 367 -16.22 -8.59 -31.58
N LYS A 368 -16.67 -8.72 -32.83
CA LYS A 368 -16.65 -10.00 -33.56
C LYS A 368 -15.37 -10.18 -34.37
N ASN A 369 -14.77 -9.08 -34.82
CA ASN A 369 -13.64 -9.04 -35.72
C ASN A 369 -12.73 -7.83 -35.42
N TYR A 370 -11.63 -7.70 -36.17
CA TYR A 370 -10.71 -6.57 -36.00
C TYR A 370 -11.29 -5.22 -36.47
N ASP A 371 -12.30 -5.20 -37.35
CA ASP A 371 -13.02 -3.99 -37.75
C ASP A 371 -13.80 -3.37 -36.59
N ASP A 372 -14.51 -4.21 -35.81
CA ASP A 372 -15.23 -3.79 -34.61
C ASP A 372 -14.25 -3.25 -33.56
N LEU A 373 -13.10 -3.90 -33.40
CA LEU A 373 -12.06 -3.46 -32.45
C LEU A 373 -11.44 -2.12 -32.88
N ASN A 374 -11.18 -1.96 -34.18
CA ASN A 374 -10.70 -0.70 -34.75
C ASN A 374 -11.72 0.43 -34.54
N SER A 375 -13.01 0.13 -34.73
CA SER A 375 -14.10 1.07 -34.48
C SER A 375 -14.17 1.47 -33.00
N LEU A 376 -13.99 0.53 -32.09
CA LEU A 376 -13.90 0.83 -30.65
C LEU A 376 -12.72 1.76 -30.33
N PHE A 377 -11.56 1.58 -30.95
CA PHE A 377 -10.43 2.49 -30.75
C PHE A 377 -10.74 3.91 -31.24
N PHE A 378 -11.11 4.07 -32.51
CA PHE A 378 -11.04 5.37 -33.18
C PHE A 378 -12.39 6.07 -33.36
N GLN A 379 -13.49 5.34 -33.26
CA GLN A 379 -14.85 5.88 -33.43
C GLN A 379 -15.61 5.98 -32.11
N VAL A 380 -15.14 5.31 -31.05
CA VAL A 380 -15.78 5.34 -29.72
C VAL A 380 -14.89 6.06 -28.72
N LEU A 381 -13.68 5.56 -28.46
CA LEU A 381 -12.84 6.16 -27.42
C LEU A 381 -12.24 7.49 -27.82
N ALA A 382 -11.86 7.67 -29.08
CA ALA A 382 -11.32 8.93 -29.60
C ALA A 382 -12.38 9.98 -29.98
N ARG A 383 -13.68 9.68 -29.83
CA ARG A 383 -14.77 10.58 -30.25
C ARG A 383 -15.81 10.81 -29.17
N LYS A 384 -16.27 12.06 -29.07
CA LYS A 384 -17.36 12.43 -28.15
C LYS A 384 -18.65 11.71 -28.53
N VAL A 385 -19.50 11.42 -27.55
CA VAL A 385 -20.70 10.57 -27.70
C VAL A 385 -21.69 11.13 -28.73
N ASP A 386 -21.79 12.44 -28.84
CA ASP A 386 -22.62 13.18 -29.79
C ASP A 386 -22.06 13.18 -31.23
N GLU A 387 -20.75 12.94 -31.40
CA GLU A 387 -20.06 12.86 -32.70
C GLU A 387 -19.96 11.42 -33.25
N ARG A 388 -20.47 10.43 -32.49
CA ARG A 388 -20.47 9.01 -32.89
C ARG A 388 -21.56 8.74 -33.92
N ASN A 389 -21.28 7.85 -34.87
CA ASN A 389 -22.31 7.32 -35.77
C ASN A 389 -23.33 6.46 -35.00
N ALA A 390 -24.49 6.20 -35.62
CA ALA A 390 -25.60 5.50 -34.97
C ALA A 390 -25.22 4.08 -34.50
N ASP A 391 -24.49 3.33 -35.33
CA ASP A 391 -24.14 1.93 -35.07
C ASP A 391 -23.23 1.79 -33.84
N VAL A 392 -22.12 2.55 -33.80
CA VAL A 392 -21.19 2.47 -32.66
C VAL A 392 -21.78 3.09 -31.39
N LYS A 393 -22.66 4.08 -31.53
CA LYS A 393 -23.37 4.68 -30.40
C LYS A 393 -24.33 3.69 -29.74
N GLN A 394 -25.01 2.86 -30.53
CA GLN A 394 -25.86 1.79 -30.01
C GLN A 394 -25.03 0.65 -29.41
N LEU A 395 -23.99 0.19 -30.11
CA LEU A 395 -23.20 -0.97 -29.69
C LEU A 395 -22.36 -0.70 -28.42
N PHE A 396 -21.83 0.52 -28.29
CA PHE A 396 -20.94 0.95 -27.21
C PHE A 396 -21.51 2.10 -26.37
N GLU A 397 -22.83 2.11 -26.16
CA GLU A 397 -23.55 3.17 -25.42
C GLU A 397 -22.93 3.44 -24.04
N LYS A 398 -22.57 2.37 -23.31
CA LYS A 398 -22.01 2.46 -21.95
C LYS A 398 -20.50 2.74 -21.91
N VAL A 399 -19.84 2.88 -23.06
CA VAL A 399 -18.40 3.16 -23.14
C VAL A 399 -18.19 4.68 -23.21
N PRO A 400 -17.50 5.28 -22.22
CA PRO A 400 -17.30 6.73 -22.18
C PRO A 400 -16.37 7.20 -23.30
N TYR A 401 -16.44 8.48 -23.62
CA TYR A 401 -15.38 9.13 -24.39
C TYR A 401 -14.16 9.34 -23.50
N LEU A 402 -12.97 9.05 -24.02
CA LEU A 402 -11.72 9.33 -23.35
C LEU A 402 -10.91 10.28 -24.20
N ASN A 403 -10.69 11.49 -23.71
CA ASN A 403 -9.81 12.46 -24.35
C ASN A 403 -8.34 12.06 -24.18
N SER A 404 -7.96 10.92 -24.76
CA SER A 404 -6.68 10.26 -24.59
C SER A 404 -6.00 10.09 -25.95
N SER A 405 -4.78 10.61 -26.05
CA SER A 405 -3.91 10.41 -27.22
C SER A 405 -3.59 8.93 -27.48
N LEU A 406 -3.78 8.05 -26.48
CA LEU A 406 -3.65 6.61 -26.67
C LEU A 406 -4.60 6.08 -27.75
N PHE A 407 -5.77 6.70 -27.93
CA PHE A 407 -6.77 6.27 -28.91
C PHE A 407 -6.81 7.14 -30.16
N GLU A 408 -5.93 8.13 -30.28
CA GLU A 408 -5.69 8.79 -31.56
C GLU A 408 -4.84 7.87 -32.46
N PRO A 409 -5.11 7.79 -33.77
CA PRO A 409 -4.26 7.03 -34.67
C PRO A 409 -2.83 7.59 -34.64
N THR A 410 -1.85 6.70 -34.50
CA THR A 410 -0.45 7.13 -34.54
C THR A 410 -0.03 7.44 -35.98
N GLY A 411 1.07 8.19 -36.15
CA GLY A 411 1.66 8.40 -37.47
C GLY A 411 2.03 7.09 -38.17
N LEU A 412 2.47 6.08 -37.41
CA LEU A 412 2.79 4.77 -37.95
C LEU A 412 1.54 4.07 -38.49
N GLU A 413 0.43 4.08 -37.75
CA GLU A 413 -0.84 3.48 -38.18
C GLU A 413 -1.38 4.16 -39.45
N HIS A 414 -1.35 5.50 -39.49
CA HIS A 414 -1.75 6.26 -40.67
C HIS A 414 -0.95 5.90 -41.92
N ASN A 415 0.37 5.76 -41.77
CA ASN A 415 1.27 5.54 -42.90
C ASN A 415 1.35 4.07 -43.32
N THR A 416 0.99 3.13 -42.42
CA THR A 416 1.17 1.70 -42.64
C THR A 416 -0.15 0.94 -42.54
N LEU A 417 -0.50 0.48 -41.35
CA LEU A 417 -1.51 -0.53 -41.08
C LEU A 417 -2.33 -0.16 -39.86
N PHE A 418 -3.65 -0.31 -39.96
CA PHE A 418 -4.56 -0.29 -38.83
C PHE A 418 -4.85 -1.72 -38.37
N ILE A 419 -5.29 -1.90 -37.12
CA ILE A 419 -5.61 -3.25 -36.60
C ILE A 419 -6.69 -3.95 -37.44
N SER A 420 -7.62 -3.20 -38.05
CA SER A 420 -8.64 -3.73 -38.98
C SER A 420 -8.08 -4.42 -40.21
N ASN A 421 -6.79 -4.27 -40.52
CA ASN A 421 -6.19 -4.97 -41.65
C ASN A 421 -5.75 -6.40 -41.31
N LEU A 422 -5.72 -6.78 -40.04
CA LEU A 422 -5.43 -8.16 -39.61
C LEU A 422 -6.55 -9.11 -40.06
N LYS A 423 -6.24 -10.41 -40.18
CA LYS A 423 -7.16 -11.44 -40.68
C LYS A 423 -7.91 -12.12 -39.54
N ASP A 424 -9.23 -12.08 -39.60
CA ASP A 424 -10.12 -12.59 -38.55
C ASP A 424 -10.14 -14.13 -38.43
N ASP A 425 -9.82 -14.84 -39.51
CA ASP A 425 -9.92 -16.30 -39.62
C ASP A 425 -8.66 -17.04 -39.15
N LYS A 426 -7.61 -16.29 -38.78
CA LYS A 426 -6.35 -16.88 -38.32
C LYS A 426 -6.52 -17.58 -36.99
N GLN A 427 -5.98 -18.80 -36.91
CA GLN A 427 -6.02 -19.61 -35.69
C GLN A 427 -4.65 -19.74 -35.04
N MET A 428 -4.64 -19.73 -33.72
CA MET A 428 -3.48 -19.96 -32.88
C MET A 428 -3.67 -21.19 -31.99
N PRO A 429 -2.61 -22.00 -31.77
CA PRO A 429 -2.61 -23.02 -30.75
C PRO A 429 -2.70 -22.37 -29.37
N ILE A 430 -3.50 -22.96 -28.48
CA ILE A 430 -3.57 -22.55 -27.09
C ILE A 430 -2.24 -22.87 -26.39
N PHE A 431 -1.72 -21.91 -25.62
CA PHE A 431 -0.44 -22.01 -24.93
C PHE A 431 -0.45 -23.19 -23.94
N ALA A 432 0.66 -23.96 -23.88
CA ALA A 432 0.71 -25.19 -23.07
C ALA A 432 0.51 -24.94 -21.56
N GLN A 433 0.92 -23.77 -21.07
CA GLN A 433 0.74 -23.35 -19.67
C GLN A 433 -0.45 -22.40 -19.50
N THR A 434 -1.39 -22.37 -20.46
CA THR A 434 -2.53 -21.45 -20.48
C THR A 434 -3.27 -21.38 -19.16
N VAL A 435 -3.71 -20.18 -18.77
CA VAL A 435 -4.66 -19.97 -17.67
C VAL A 435 -6.03 -20.58 -17.94
N LEU A 436 -6.39 -20.76 -19.21
CA LEU A 436 -7.73 -21.18 -19.62
C LEU A 436 -8.04 -22.61 -19.18
N LYS A 437 -9.23 -22.77 -18.61
CA LYS A 437 -9.77 -24.06 -18.17
C LYS A 437 -11.02 -24.46 -18.97
N ASP A 438 -11.16 -25.75 -19.24
CA ASP A 438 -12.37 -26.34 -19.80
C ASP A 438 -13.48 -26.44 -18.74
N GLN A 439 -14.65 -26.98 -19.12
CA GLN A 439 -15.79 -27.15 -18.22
C GLN A 439 -15.51 -28.11 -17.06
N GLN A 440 -14.49 -28.97 -17.18
CA GLN A 440 -14.07 -29.90 -16.13
C GLN A 440 -12.94 -29.33 -15.26
N GLY A 441 -12.54 -28.07 -15.48
CA GLY A 441 -11.47 -27.40 -14.74
C GLY A 441 -10.06 -27.78 -15.18
N LYS A 442 -9.89 -28.58 -16.25
CA LYS A 442 -8.58 -28.94 -16.83
C LYS A 442 -8.11 -27.85 -17.78
N LYS A 443 -6.79 -27.76 -18.01
CA LYS A 443 -6.22 -26.78 -18.96
C LYS A 443 -6.78 -27.04 -20.37
N ARG A 444 -7.22 -25.97 -21.04
CA ARG A 444 -7.68 -26.07 -22.43
C ARG A 444 -6.53 -26.43 -23.37
N THR A 445 -6.86 -27.15 -24.43
CA THR A 445 -5.95 -27.53 -25.52
C THR A 445 -6.64 -27.30 -26.87
N GLY A 446 -5.88 -27.32 -27.98
CA GLY A 446 -6.41 -27.11 -29.33
C GLY A 446 -6.07 -25.73 -29.89
N THR A 447 -6.89 -25.25 -30.83
CA THR A 447 -6.71 -23.96 -31.51
C THR A 447 -7.93 -23.05 -31.35
N MET A 448 -7.72 -21.74 -31.43
CA MET A 448 -8.76 -20.71 -31.38
C MET A 448 -8.42 -19.58 -32.35
N THR A 449 -9.42 -18.82 -32.81
CA THR A 449 -9.11 -17.56 -33.51
C THR A 449 -8.41 -16.60 -32.55
N THR A 450 -7.45 -15.82 -33.06
CA THR A 450 -6.57 -14.98 -32.23
C THR A 450 -7.34 -14.00 -31.36
N LEU A 451 -8.35 -13.33 -31.92
CA LEU A 451 -9.16 -12.36 -31.19
C LEU A 451 -10.00 -13.02 -30.07
N GLN A 452 -10.61 -14.18 -30.35
CA GLN A 452 -11.33 -14.94 -29.33
C GLN A 452 -10.39 -15.46 -28.24
N TYR A 453 -9.19 -15.92 -28.62
CA TYR A 453 -8.21 -16.38 -27.65
C TYR A 453 -7.76 -15.23 -26.75
N LEU A 454 -7.45 -14.06 -27.31
CA LEU A 454 -7.08 -12.87 -26.55
C LEU A 454 -8.16 -12.47 -25.55
N PHE A 455 -9.43 -12.42 -25.94
CA PHE A 455 -10.52 -12.08 -25.00
C PHE A 455 -10.71 -13.15 -23.93
N ALA A 456 -10.65 -14.43 -24.27
CA ALA A 456 -10.74 -15.51 -23.29
C ALA A 456 -9.59 -15.45 -22.29
N PHE A 457 -8.36 -15.21 -22.77
CA PHE A 457 -7.16 -15.03 -21.96
C PHE A 457 -7.33 -13.86 -20.98
N LEU A 458 -7.72 -12.68 -21.45
CA LEU A 458 -7.93 -11.51 -20.59
C LEU A 458 -9.08 -11.70 -19.58
N ASP A 459 -10.15 -12.40 -19.97
CA ASP A 459 -11.27 -12.71 -19.07
C ASP A 459 -10.91 -13.69 -17.94
N ALA A 460 -9.83 -14.45 -18.08
CA ALA A 460 -9.36 -15.40 -17.07
C ALA A 460 -8.56 -14.75 -15.94
N TYR A 461 -8.26 -13.45 -16.02
CA TYR A 461 -7.60 -12.65 -15.00
C TYR A 461 -8.55 -11.59 -14.40
N ASP A 462 -8.27 -11.11 -13.19
CA ASP A 462 -8.97 -9.99 -12.58
C ASP A 462 -8.19 -8.69 -12.86
N PHE A 463 -8.87 -7.68 -13.42
CA PHE A 463 -8.30 -6.36 -13.72
C PHE A 463 -8.90 -5.26 -12.82
N GLY A 464 -9.64 -5.63 -11.77
CA GLY A 464 -10.29 -4.71 -10.83
C GLY A 464 -9.31 -3.91 -9.96
N ALA A 465 -9.81 -2.89 -9.26
CA ALA A 465 -8.98 -2.08 -8.37
C ALA A 465 -8.53 -2.83 -7.11
N GLU A 466 -7.29 -2.57 -6.71
CA GLU A 466 -6.77 -2.85 -5.37
C GLU A 466 -7.43 -1.93 -4.35
N GLY A 467 -7.89 -2.48 -3.21
CA GLY A 467 -8.13 -1.65 -2.02
C GLY A 467 -9.53 -1.72 -1.39
N GLY A 468 -10.44 -2.54 -1.88
CA GLY A 468 -11.62 -2.91 -1.09
C GLY A 468 -11.28 -4.04 -0.11
N ALA A 469 -11.66 -3.93 1.16
CA ALA A 469 -11.74 -5.08 2.07
C ALA A 469 -12.92 -5.96 1.63
N ALA A 470 -12.76 -6.61 0.49
CA ALA A 470 -13.74 -7.46 -0.16
C ALA A 470 -13.14 -8.86 -0.34
N ILE A 471 -14.01 -9.85 -0.40
CA ILE A 471 -13.63 -11.22 -0.71
C ILE A 471 -13.55 -11.35 -2.22
N GLN A 472 -12.49 -11.99 -2.70
CA GLN A 472 -12.33 -12.31 -4.10
C GLN A 472 -13.17 -13.55 -4.43
N GLU A 473 -14.27 -13.38 -5.16
CA GLU A 473 -15.20 -14.47 -5.51
C GLU A 473 -14.61 -15.48 -6.51
N ASP A 474 -13.82 -14.99 -7.46
CA ASP A 474 -13.18 -15.83 -8.48
C ASP A 474 -11.69 -15.95 -8.17
N ASN A 475 -11.11 -17.16 -8.22
CA ASN A 475 -9.66 -17.41 -8.04
C ASN A 475 -8.78 -16.92 -9.21
N LYS A 476 -9.12 -15.78 -9.81
CA LYS A 476 -8.38 -15.16 -10.92
C LYS A 476 -7.19 -14.38 -10.37
N THR A 477 -6.03 -14.49 -11.00
CA THR A 477 -4.91 -13.64 -10.58
C THR A 477 -5.20 -12.18 -10.92
N LEU A 478 -4.90 -11.28 -9.99
CA LEU A 478 -5.03 -9.83 -10.17
C LEU A 478 -3.91 -9.31 -11.09
N ILE A 479 -4.28 -8.56 -12.13
CA ILE A 479 -3.38 -7.87 -13.04
C ILE A 479 -3.66 -6.38 -12.94
N ASN A 480 -2.81 -5.67 -12.19
CA ASN A 480 -2.93 -4.24 -11.97
C ASN A 480 -2.08 -3.43 -12.98
N ALA A 481 -2.13 -2.11 -12.88
CA ALA A 481 -1.34 -1.22 -13.74
C ALA A 481 0.19 -1.41 -13.59
N SER A 482 0.67 -1.77 -12.40
CA SER A 482 2.10 -2.03 -12.15
C SER A 482 2.62 -3.26 -12.88
N VAL A 483 1.88 -4.37 -12.84
CA VAL A 483 2.21 -5.59 -13.58
C VAL A 483 2.30 -5.28 -15.07
N LEU A 484 1.32 -4.55 -15.62
CA LEU A 484 1.32 -4.17 -17.03
C LEU A 484 2.51 -3.26 -17.37
N GLY A 485 2.83 -2.30 -16.50
CA GLY A 485 4.00 -1.45 -16.65
C GLY A 485 5.29 -2.25 -16.83
N LEU A 486 5.54 -3.20 -15.92
CA LEU A 486 6.72 -4.08 -15.96
C LEU A 486 6.75 -4.98 -17.20
N ILE A 487 5.60 -5.42 -17.68
CA ILE A 487 5.49 -6.18 -18.93
C ILE A 487 5.96 -5.33 -20.11
N PHE A 488 5.48 -4.09 -20.23
CA PHE A 488 5.85 -3.20 -21.31
C PHE A 488 7.30 -2.72 -21.23
N GLU A 489 7.82 -2.46 -20.03
CA GLU A 489 9.25 -2.20 -19.82
C GLU A 489 10.12 -3.32 -20.41
N LYS A 490 9.72 -4.57 -20.16
CA LYS A 490 10.42 -5.75 -20.68
C LYS A 490 10.27 -5.89 -22.19
N ILE A 491 9.05 -5.80 -22.73
CA ILE A 491 8.77 -5.92 -24.17
C ILE A 491 9.54 -4.87 -24.98
N ASN A 492 9.61 -3.63 -24.48
CA ASN A 492 10.36 -2.55 -25.13
C ASN A 492 11.87 -2.63 -24.91
N GLY A 493 12.36 -3.60 -24.12
CA GLY A 493 13.79 -3.85 -23.90
C GLY A 493 14.53 -2.67 -23.28
N TYR A 494 13.86 -1.83 -22.48
CA TYR A 494 14.39 -0.57 -21.93
C TYR A 494 14.88 0.46 -22.95
N LYS A 495 14.57 0.29 -24.24
CA LYS A 495 14.83 1.32 -25.23
C LYS A 495 13.94 2.53 -24.92
N ASP A 496 14.51 3.73 -25.06
CA ASP A 496 13.89 5.04 -24.80
C ASP A 496 13.61 5.44 -23.35
N GLY A 497 14.22 4.78 -22.35
CA GLY A 497 14.05 5.19 -20.94
C GLY A 497 12.60 5.08 -20.44
N SER A 498 11.83 4.20 -21.09
CA SER A 498 10.41 3.91 -20.82
C SER A 498 10.24 3.16 -19.51
N PHE A 499 10.54 3.80 -18.38
CA PHE A 499 10.31 3.27 -17.04
C PHE A 499 8.85 3.52 -16.62
N PHE A 500 8.18 2.46 -16.21
CA PHE A 500 6.89 2.51 -15.56
C PHE A 500 6.98 3.39 -14.32
N THR A 501 6.04 4.33 -14.22
CA THR A 501 5.90 5.19 -13.06
C THR A 501 4.91 4.55 -12.08
N PRO A 502 5.34 4.20 -10.85
CA PRO A 502 4.47 3.55 -9.87
C PRO A 502 3.17 4.32 -9.62
N GLY A 503 2.07 3.61 -9.37
CA GLY A 503 0.74 4.20 -9.22
C GLY A 503 0.64 5.30 -8.16
N PHE A 504 1.44 5.24 -7.09
CA PHE A 504 1.47 6.31 -6.08
C PHE A 504 2.09 7.62 -6.59
N ILE A 505 3.08 7.55 -7.50
CA ILE A 505 3.67 8.72 -8.16
C ILE A 505 2.67 9.30 -9.15
N THR A 506 2.01 8.45 -9.96
CA THR A 506 0.96 8.90 -10.88
C THR A 506 -0.22 9.54 -10.14
N MET A 507 -0.66 8.95 -9.03
CA MET A 507 -1.68 9.54 -8.17
C MET A 507 -1.22 10.90 -7.62
N TYR A 508 0.03 11.01 -7.16
CA TYR A 508 0.60 12.27 -6.71
C TYR A 508 0.56 13.34 -7.80
N MET A 509 1.09 13.04 -8.99
CA MET A 509 1.12 13.97 -10.14
C MET A 509 -0.28 14.43 -10.56
N CYS A 510 -1.27 13.53 -10.51
CA CYS A 510 -2.62 13.83 -10.96
C CYS A 510 -3.54 14.40 -9.86
N ARG A 511 -3.21 14.25 -8.57
CA ARG A 511 -4.11 14.55 -7.44
C ARG A 511 -4.65 15.98 -7.50
N GLU A 512 -3.77 16.96 -7.67
CA GLU A 512 -4.15 18.36 -7.69
C GLU A 512 -5.00 18.73 -8.90
N THR A 513 -4.64 18.21 -10.07
CA THR A 513 -5.40 18.41 -11.31
C THR A 513 -6.79 17.79 -11.21
N ILE A 514 -6.91 16.55 -10.73
CA ILE A 514 -8.18 15.87 -10.51
C ILE A 514 -9.00 16.61 -9.46
N ARG A 515 -8.40 16.99 -8.33
CA ARG A 515 -9.08 17.73 -7.25
C ARG A 515 -9.68 19.03 -7.78
N LYS A 516 -8.89 19.84 -8.47
CA LYS A 516 -9.35 21.11 -9.07
C LYS A 516 -10.48 20.87 -10.08
N ALA A 517 -10.32 19.88 -10.97
CA ALA A 517 -11.33 19.54 -11.97
C ALA A 517 -12.66 19.07 -11.32
N VAL A 518 -12.59 18.23 -10.29
CA VAL A 518 -13.76 17.74 -9.55
C VAL A 518 -14.46 18.88 -8.83
N VAL A 519 -13.73 19.71 -8.08
CA VAL A 519 -14.29 20.88 -7.37
C VAL A 519 -14.94 21.84 -8.35
N GLN A 520 -14.28 22.12 -9.48
CA GLN A 520 -14.85 22.95 -10.53
C GLN A 520 -16.16 22.38 -11.07
N LYS A 521 -16.19 21.09 -11.45
CA LYS A 521 -17.40 20.45 -11.99
C LYS A 521 -18.52 20.38 -10.98
N PHE A 522 -18.20 20.14 -9.71
CA PHE A 522 -19.17 20.18 -8.63
C PHE A 522 -19.78 21.59 -8.48
N ASN A 523 -18.96 22.64 -8.51
CA ASN A 523 -19.43 24.03 -8.45
C ASN A 523 -20.29 24.41 -9.67
N GLU A 524 -19.92 23.95 -10.87
CA GLU A 524 -20.70 24.16 -12.09
C GLU A 524 -22.08 23.45 -12.00
N ALA A 525 -22.12 22.21 -11.53
CA ALA A 525 -23.36 21.45 -11.35
C ALA A 525 -24.26 22.03 -10.24
N ALA A 526 -23.67 22.43 -9.10
CA ALA A 526 -24.38 23.05 -8.00
C ALA A 526 -25.00 24.40 -8.39
N ARG A 527 -24.35 25.17 -9.26
CA ARG A 527 -24.90 26.44 -9.80
C ARG A 527 -26.08 26.22 -10.77
N ASN A 528 -26.14 25.07 -11.43
CA ASN A 528 -27.17 24.74 -12.42
C ASN A 528 -28.34 23.93 -11.85
N THR A 529 -28.35 23.64 -10.55
CA THR A 529 -29.48 22.97 -9.88
C THR A 529 -30.38 24.03 -9.25
N PRO A 530 -31.66 24.18 -9.65
CA PRO A 530 -32.57 25.07 -8.94
C PRO A 530 -32.76 24.52 -7.53
N LEU A 531 -32.22 25.22 -6.54
CA LEU A 531 -32.55 24.99 -5.13
C LEU A 531 -34.05 25.15 -4.97
N ASN A 532 -34.76 24.04 -4.78
CA ASN A 532 -36.13 24.09 -4.29
C ASN A 532 -36.05 24.59 -2.84
N PRO A 533 -36.57 25.78 -2.50
CA PRO A 533 -36.43 26.29 -1.15
C PRO A 533 -37.34 25.48 -0.24
N LEU A 534 -36.77 24.52 0.50
CA LEU A 534 -37.42 24.03 1.70
C LEU A 534 -37.64 25.23 2.63
N SER A 535 -38.91 25.39 2.99
CA SER A 535 -39.52 26.53 3.65
C SER A 535 -38.74 27.02 4.87
N ARG A 536 -38.34 28.30 4.83
CA ARG A 536 -38.03 29.10 6.02
C ARG A 536 -39.30 29.25 6.85
N GLY A 537 -39.45 28.41 7.84
CA GLY A 537 -40.58 28.47 8.77
C GLY A 537 -40.52 27.27 9.67
N ASP A 538 -39.52 27.26 10.55
CA ASP A 538 -39.59 26.71 11.90
C ASP A 538 -38.16 26.54 12.43
N LEU A 539 -37.77 27.51 13.25
CA LEU A 539 -36.86 27.43 14.42
C LEU A 539 -36.33 28.83 14.72
N ALA A 540 -37.26 29.73 15.07
CA ALA A 540 -36.99 30.94 15.82
C ALA A 540 -37.78 30.87 17.12
N LYS A 541 -37.12 30.44 18.20
CA LYS A 541 -37.48 30.74 19.59
C LYS A 541 -36.19 31.03 20.36
N SER A 542 -35.82 32.33 20.38
CA SER A 542 -35.34 33.19 21.50
C SER A 542 -34.91 32.57 22.84
N PRO A 543 -34.26 33.33 23.77
CA PRO A 543 -33.37 34.52 23.65
C PRO A 543 -32.16 34.48 24.64
N LEU A 544 -31.20 35.41 24.51
CA LEU A 544 -30.69 36.32 25.57
C LEU A 544 -29.27 36.81 25.26
N LEU A 545 -29.18 37.99 24.61
CA LEU A 545 -28.06 38.91 24.74
C LEU A 545 -28.66 40.29 25.01
N ARG A 546 -28.36 40.87 26.18
CA ARG A 546 -28.59 42.29 26.51
C ARG A 546 -27.65 42.74 27.62
N GLY A 547 -27.02 43.90 27.41
CA GLY A 547 -26.37 44.76 28.43
C GLY A 547 -24.85 44.61 28.49
N ALA A 548 -24.09 45.58 27.97
CA ALA A 548 -23.57 46.78 28.68
C ALA A 548 -22.23 46.48 29.36
N GLY A 549 -21.16 47.27 29.31
CA GLY A 549 -20.85 48.58 28.75
C GLY A 549 -19.31 48.75 28.78
N GLY A 550 -18.79 49.84 28.21
CA GLY A 550 -17.35 50.09 28.15
C GLY A 550 -16.72 50.52 29.47
N VAL A 551 -15.43 50.22 29.63
CA VAL A 551 -14.45 51.03 30.39
C VAL A 551 -13.11 50.95 29.65
N SER A 552 -12.51 52.12 29.48
CA SER A 552 -11.18 52.40 28.95
C SER A 552 -10.05 51.87 29.86
N GLU A 553 -8.96 51.38 29.28
CA GLU A 553 -7.63 51.66 29.80
C GLU A 553 -6.56 51.57 28.69
N SER A 554 -5.78 52.64 28.62
CA SER A 554 -4.60 52.87 27.80
C SER A 554 -3.46 51.90 28.10
N VAL A 555 -2.53 51.68 27.15
CA VAL A 555 -1.08 51.99 27.31
C VAL A 555 -0.26 51.51 26.08
N SER A 556 0.38 52.50 25.46
CA SER A 556 1.64 52.53 24.68
C SER A 556 1.93 51.52 23.57
N GLU A 557 2.05 52.07 22.35
CA GLU A 557 3.03 51.65 21.35
C GLU A 557 4.44 51.62 21.97
N GLY A 558 5.02 50.43 22.04
CA GLY A 558 6.43 50.20 22.34
C GLY A 558 7.04 49.46 21.16
N VAL A 559 7.73 50.19 20.29
CA VAL A 559 8.66 49.62 19.32
C VAL A 559 9.77 48.93 20.11
N SER A 560 9.77 47.59 20.13
CA SER A 560 10.91 46.80 20.60
C SER A 560 11.68 46.33 19.38
N GLU A 561 12.71 47.10 19.01
CA GLU A 561 13.82 46.63 18.18
C GLU A 561 14.48 45.45 18.89
N THR A 562 14.22 44.23 18.44
CA THR A 562 15.00 43.07 18.86
C THR A 562 16.34 43.08 18.14
N MET A 563 17.37 43.54 18.87
CA MET A 563 18.77 43.39 18.46
C MET A 563 19.09 41.92 18.10
N PRO A 564 19.98 41.66 17.11
CA PRO A 564 20.33 40.30 16.73
C PRO A 564 21.05 39.58 17.89
N LYS A 565 20.46 38.48 18.38
CA LYS A 565 21.10 37.58 19.36
C LYS A 565 22.49 37.17 18.83
N LYS A 566 23.53 37.31 19.68
CA LYS A 566 24.90 36.86 19.38
C LYS A 566 24.88 35.42 18.88
N ARG A 567 25.52 35.16 17.74
CA ARG A 567 25.57 33.82 17.13
C ARG A 567 26.22 32.82 18.09
N GLN A 568 25.45 31.88 18.64
CA GLN A 568 25.96 30.77 19.45
C GLN A 568 26.73 29.80 18.53
N ILE A 569 28.03 29.65 18.75
CA ILE A 569 28.85 28.69 17.98
C ILE A 569 28.62 27.31 18.57
N ILE A 570 28.01 26.41 17.78
CA ILE A 570 27.88 25.00 18.15
C ILE A 570 29.17 24.28 17.72
N PRO A 571 29.96 23.73 18.66
CA PRO A 571 31.14 22.96 18.31
C PRO A 571 30.75 21.70 17.54
N TYR A 572 31.65 21.15 16.75
CA TYR A 572 31.42 19.89 16.04
C TYR A 572 32.65 18.99 16.12
N ASN A 573 32.42 17.68 16.07
CA ASN A 573 33.48 16.67 16.05
C ASN A 573 34.23 16.73 14.69
N PRO A 574 35.53 17.07 14.66
CA PRO A 574 36.28 17.22 13.42
C PRO A 574 36.31 15.94 12.56
N ASN A 575 36.16 14.76 13.16
CA ASN A 575 36.16 13.48 12.46
C ASN A 575 34.95 13.31 11.52
N LEU A 576 33.87 14.06 11.74
CA LEU A 576 32.69 14.05 10.88
C LEU A 576 32.85 14.86 9.59
N LYS A 577 33.92 15.66 9.47
CA LYS A 577 34.12 16.57 8.33
C LYS A 577 34.22 15.82 7.00
N GLU A 578 34.93 14.69 7.01
CA GLU A 578 35.10 13.86 5.81
C GLU A 578 33.81 13.12 5.45
N LEU A 579 33.11 12.55 6.44
CA LEU A 579 31.82 11.92 6.24
C LEU A 579 30.78 12.91 5.69
N ALA A 580 30.69 14.11 6.25
CA ALA A 580 29.81 15.17 5.75
C ALA A 580 30.15 15.59 4.31
N ARG A 581 31.43 15.57 3.92
CA ARG A 581 31.84 15.84 2.54
C ARG A 581 31.36 14.74 1.58
N GLN A 582 31.47 13.48 2.00
CA GLN A 582 30.98 12.34 1.23
C GLN A 582 29.45 12.39 1.08
N LEU A 583 28.71 12.68 2.16
CA LEU A 583 27.26 12.81 2.13
C LEU A 583 26.80 13.94 1.20
N ARG A 584 27.48 15.09 1.18
CA ARG A 584 27.17 16.17 0.21
C ARG A 584 27.36 15.74 -1.25
N ASN A 585 28.34 14.89 -1.53
CA ASN A 585 28.62 14.41 -2.89
C ASN A 585 27.66 13.28 -3.31
N ASN A 586 27.14 12.53 -2.34
CA ASN A 586 26.27 11.38 -2.53
C ASN A 586 24.86 11.61 -1.93
N SER A 587 24.36 12.84 -2.01
CA SER A 587 23.05 13.21 -1.44
C SER A 587 21.92 12.37 -2.03
N THR A 588 20.93 12.06 -1.20
CA THR A 588 19.69 11.40 -1.64
C THR A 588 18.89 12.31 -2.59
N LYS A 589 17.93 11.72 -3.32
CA LYS A 589 17.08 12.50 -4.22
C LYS A 589 16.23 13.53 -3.46
N SER A 590 15.74 13.20 -2.28
CA SER A 590 14.96 14.11 -1.41
C SER A 590 15.83 15.28 -0.95
N GLU A 591 17.04 15.02 -0.46
CA GLU A 591 18.01 16.07 -0.11
C GLU A 591 18.31 17.00 -1.29
N ILE A 592 18.51 16.45 -2.50
CA ILE A 592 18.78 17.27 -3.69
C ILE A 592 17.59 18.17 -4.03
N ILE A 593 16.36 17.66 -3.92
CA ILE A 593 15.14 18.41 -4.21
C ILE A 593 14.97 19.55 -3.20
N LEU A 594 14.97 19.25 -1.90
CA LEU A 594 14.80 20.28 -0.88
C LEU A 594 15.94 21.31 -0.90
N TRP A 595 17.18 20.86 -1.18
CA TRP A 595 18.32 21.77 -1.29
C TRP A 595 18.17 22.78 -2.42
N LYS A 596 17.55 22.42 -3.56
CA LYS A 596 17.33 23.38 -4.66
C LYS A 596 16.47 24.57 -4.23
N GLU A 597 15.52 24.33 -3.33
CA GLU A 597 14.61 25.35 -2.82
C GLU A 597 15.24 26.18 -1.69
N LEU A 598 16.02 25.54 -0.80
CA LEU A 598 16.68 26.22 0.32
C LEU A 598 17.97 26.97 -0.07
N LYS A 599 18.58 26.63 -1.20
CA LYS A 599 19.86 27.20 -1.65
C LYS A 599 19.68 28.62 -2.16
N GLY A 600 20.44 29.57 -1.59
CA GLY A 600 20.48 30.96 -2.07
C GLY A 600 19.85 31.99 -1.12
N LYS A 601 19.64 31.59 0.15
CA LYS A 601 18.86 32.26 1.20
C LYS A 601 17.36 32.18 0.99
N LEU A 602 16.67 31.49 1.90
CA LEU A 602 15.21 31.51 1.98
C LEU A 602 14.76 32.94 2.29
N ASP A 603 13.88 33.48 1.44
CA ASP A 603 13.40 34.87 1.46
C ASP A 603 14.52 35.94 1.49
N GLY A 604 15.72 35.61 1.01
CA GLY A 604 16.88 36.51 1.03
C GLY A 604 17.48 36.76 2.42
N LYS A 605 16.94 36.15 3.48
CA LYS A 605 17.30 36.39 4.89
C LYS A 605 18.08 35.23 5.53
N TYR A 606 17.62 33.99 5.33
CA TYR A 606 18.08 32.83 6.11
C TYR A 606 18.94 31.87 5.29
N ASP A 607 20.17 31.62 5.73
CA ASP A 607 21.09 30.73 5.01
C ASP A 607 21.03 29.30 5.57
N PHE A 608 20.84 28.33 4.68
CA PHE A 608 20.79 26.91 5.03
C PHE A 608 22.11 26.24 4.63
N HIS A 609 22.60 25.37 5.50
CA HIS A 609 23.79 24.55 5.27
C HIS A 609 23.41 23.08 5.18
N ARG A 610 23.79 22.42 4.09
CA ARG A 610 23.53 21.00 3.87
C ARG A 610 24.61 20.09 4.47
N GLN A 611 24.19 18.99 5.10
CA GLN A 611 25.04 17.96 5.72
C GLN A 611 26.06 18.60 6.68
N LYS A 612 25.54 19.32 7.68
CA LYS A 612 26.33 20.14 8.61
C LYS A 612 26.66 19.32 9.87
N PRO A 613 27.95 19.10 10.18
CA PRO A 613 28.33 18.57 11.49
C PRO A 613 27.96 19.53 12.62
N LEU A 614 27.27 19.02 13.63
CA LEU A 614 26.84 19.69 14.84
C LEU A 614 27.05 18.73 16.02
N ASP A 615 27.88 19.12 16.98
CA ASP A 615 28.35 18.24 18.06
C ASP A 615 28.88 16.90 17.52
N ASN A 616 28.31 15.76 17.92
CA ASN A 616 28.69 14.42 17.45
C ASN A 616 27.79 13.89 16.33
N TYR A 617 26.97 14.73 15.70
CA TYR A 617 26.00 14.35 14.67
C TYR A 617 26.16 15.18 13.39
N ILE A 618 25.56 14.70 12.30
CA ILE A 618 25.45 15.44 11.03
C ILE A 618 23.96 15.70 10.79
N ALA A 619 23.60 16.97 10.63
CA ALA A 619 22.24 17.41 10.27
C ALA A 619 22.11 17.52 8.75
N ASP A 620 21.01 17.04 8.17
CA ASP A 620 20.79 17.10 6.72
C ASP A 620 20.71 18.55 6.22
N PHE A 621 19.96 19.40 6.92
CA PHE A 621 20.02 20.85 6.75
C PHE A 621 20.05 21.57 8.10
N PHE A 622 20.77 22.68 8.13
CA PHE A 622 20.90 23.52 9.32
C PHE A 622 20.86 24.99 8.96
N CYS A 623 19.99 25.76 9.63
CA CYS A 623 19.98 27.21 9.57
C CYS A 623 20.33 27.78 10.95
N HIS A 624 21.43 28.54 10.99
CA HIS A 624 21.96 29.11 12.24
C HIS A 624 21.05 30.21 12.78
N GLU A 625 20.59 31.09 11.90
CA GLU A 625 19.76 32.24 12.22
C GLU A 625 18.40 31.86 12.81
N LEU A 626 17.86 30.70 12.42
CA LEU A 626 16.57 30.17 12.85
C LEU A 626 16.67 29.17 14.02
N GLN A 627 17.90 28.85 14.45
CA GLN A 627 18.19 27.74 15.37
C GLN A 627 17.48 26.44 14.93
N LEU A 628 17.47 26.16 13.62
CA LEU A 628 16.64 25.12 13.02
C LEU A 628 17.50 24.04 12.36
N VAL A 629 17.21 22.79 12.69
CA VAL A 629 17.67 21.59 12.01
C VAL A 629 16.50 21.01 11.21
N ILE A 630 16.77 20.58 9.97
CA ILE A 630 15.81 19.81 9.17
C ILE A 630 16.44 18.45 8.87
N GLU A 631 15.73 17.37 9.21
CA GLU A 631 16.12 15.97 8.98
C GLU A 631 15.20 15.33 7.93
N LEU A 632 15.78 14.56 7.01
CA LEU A 632 15.06 13.82 5.98
C LEU A 632 15.16 12.32 6.21
N ASP A 633 14.02 11.67 6.41
CA ASP A 633 13.98 10.23 6.72
C ASP A 633 13.67 9.36 5.50
N GLY A 634 14.63 8.54 5.10
CA GLY A 634 14.43 7.45 4.15
C GLY A 634 13.82 6.20 4.80
N GLU A 635 12.98 5.46 4.07
CA GLU A 635 12.52 4.14 4.51
C GLU A 635 13.72 3.18 4.62
N THR A 636 14.07 2.76 5.83
CA THR A 636 15.11 1.76 6.10
C THR A 636 14.51 0.45 6.60
N HIS A 637 15.06 -0.68 6.16
CA HIS A 637 14.55 -2.03 6.49
C HIS A 637 14.79 -2.49 7.94
N ASN A 638 15.38 -1.64 8.80
CA ASN A 638 15.60 -1.89 10.23
C ASN A 638 14.97 -0.75 11.07
N TRP A 639 13.67 -0.86 11.35
CA TRP A 639 12.87 0.19 11.98
C TRP A 639 13.25 0.47 13.46
N GLU A 640 13.56 -0.58 14.24
CA GLU A 640 13.74 -0.46 15.70
C GLU A 640 15.07 0.17 16.12
N GLU A 641 16.19 -0.22 15.48
CA GLU A 641 17.53 0.30 15.83
C GLU A 641 17.74 1.74 15.30
N THR A 642 17.04 2.10 14.22
CA THR A 642 17.08 3.43 13.61
C THR A 642 16.30 4.43 14.48
N GLN A 643 15.13 4.04 14.98
CA GLN A 643 14.28 4.90 15.82
C GLN A 643 14.96 5.34 17.14
N GLN A 644 15.67 4.43 17.82
CA GLN A 644 16.38 4.77 19.06
C GLN A 644 17.53 5.76 18.82
N LYS A 645 18.29 5.57 17.73
CA LYS A 645 19.40 6.48 17.35
C LYS A 645 18.88 7.85 16.92
N ASP A 646 17.76 7.89 16.22
CA ASP A 646 17.10 9.14 15.82
C ASP A 646 16.55 9.92 17.01
N PHE A 647 15.97 9.23 17.99
CA PHE A 647 15.51 9.85 19.24
C PHE A 647 16.66 10.47 20.04
N GLU A 648 17.78 9.76 20.18
CA GLU A 648 18.97 10.26 20.87
C GLU A 648 19.59 11.48 20.15
N LYS A 649 19.64 11.44 18.82
CA LYS A 649 20.10 12.56 17.97
C LYS A 649 19.21 13.79 18.15
N GLU A 650 17.89 13.60 18.11
CA GLU A 650 16.92 14.70 18.25
C GLU A 650 16.95 15.31 19.66
N SER A 651 16.97 14.49 20.71
CA SER A 651 17.13 14.96 22.09
C SER A 651 18.40 15.79 22.26
N ARG A 652 19.49 15.38 21.62
CA ARG A 652 20.74 16.13 21.68
C ARG A 652 20.67 17.47 20.96
N PHE A 653 20.01 17.57 19.80
CA PHE A 653 19.82 18.85 19.13
C PHE A 653 18.96 19.80 19.98
N ASN A 654 17.91 19.30 20.62
CA ASN A 654 17.07 20.08 21.52
C ASN A 654 17.88 20.61 22.73
N GLU A 655 18.75 19.79 23.33
CA GLU A 655 19.68 20.22 24.39
C GLU A 655 20.64 21.33 23.95
N LEU A 656 21.04 21.35 22.67
CA LEU A 656 21.88 22.39 22.08
C LEU A 656 21.09 23.68 21.77
N GLY A 657 19.80 23.72 22.10
CA GLY A 657 18.91 24.85 21.85
C GLY A 657 18.50 24.98 20.38
N LEU A 658 18.47 23.86 19.65
CA LEU A 658 17.99 23.80 18.27
C LEU A 658 16.60 23.19 18.24
N ASN A 659 15.76 23.66 17.33
CA ASN A 659 14.51 23.01 16.97
C ASN A 659 14.74 22.06 15.80
N VAL A 660 14.05 20.93 15.78
CA VAL A 660 14.17 19.91 14.74
C VAL A 660 12.85 19.79 13.99
N LEU A 661 12.88 19.97 12.67
CA LEU A 661 11.79 19.58 11.77
C LEU A 661 12.21 18.33 11.02
N ARG A 662 11.38 17.28 11.08
CA ARG A 662 11.66 15.99 10.44
C ARG A 662 10.63 15.76 9.36
N PHE A 663 11.10 15.49 8.14
CA PHE A 663 10.23 15.19 7.01
C PHE A 663 10.59 13.81 6.46
N PRO A 664 9.64 12.89 6.29
CA PRO A 664 9.92 11.67 5.57
C PRO A 664 10.27 12.02 4.11
N ASP A 665 11.11 11.21 3.49
CA ASP A 665 11.48 11.31 2.08
C ASP A 665 10.22 11.43 1.19
N THR A 666 9.15 10.72 1.57
CA THR A 666 7.86 10.80 0.88
C THR A 666 7.23 12.18 0.90
N ASP A 667 7.42 12.98 1.94
CA ASP A 667 6.88 14.34 2.03
C ASP A 667 7.66 15.29 1.13
N ILE A 668 8.98 15.10 1.01
CA ILE A 668 9.78 15.85 0.02
C ILE A 668 9.36 15.48 -1.41
N PHE A 669 9.06 14.21 -1.68
CA PHE A 669 8.65 13.75 -3.00
C PHE A 669 7.19 14.07 -3.35
N LYS A 670 6.27 14.07 -2.37
CA LYS A 670 4.80 14.15 -2.57
C LYS A 670 4.18 15.45 -2.05
N HIS A 671 4.90 16.22 -1.23
CA HIS A 671 4.35 17.35 -0.48
C HIS A 671 5.39 18.48 -0.34
N LEU A 672 6.25 18.70 -1.34
CA LEU A 672 7.32 19.71 -1.28
C LEU A 672 6.79 21.11 -0.95
N GLU A 673 5.72 21.57 -1.58
CA GLU A 673 5.11 22.88 -1.29
C GLU A 673 4.60 22.97 0.16
N ALA A 674 4.00 21.91 0.70
CA ALA A 674 3.55 21.87 2.09
C ALA A 674 4.73 21.79 3.07
N THR A 675 5.82 21.12 2.68
CA THR A 675 7.08 21.09 3.43
C THR A 675 7.70 22.48 3.50
N LEU A 676 7.76 23.20 2.37
CA LEU A 676 8.21 24.59 2.32
C LEU A 676 7.30 25.53 3.11
N ALA A 677 5.98 25.36 3.01
CA ALA A 677 5.01 26.13 3.79
C ALA A 677 5.19 25.88 5.30
N SER A 678 5.49 24.64 5.70
CA SER A 678 5.80 24.30 7.09
C SER A 678 7.08 24.98 7.58
N ILE A 679 8.13 24.99 6.76
CA ILE A 679 9.37 25.72 7.07
C ILE A 679 9.10 27.22 7.16
N GLN A 680 8.29 27.79 6.26
CA GLN A 680 7.89 29.20 6.28
C GLN A 680 7.02 29.56 7.49
N LEU A 681 6.15 28.64 7.93
CA LEU A 681 5.33 28.82 9.11
C LEU A 681 6.24 28.86 10.35
N TYR A 682 7.21 27.95 10.45
CA TYR A 682 8.22 27.98 11.50
C TYR A 682 9.01 29.30 11.49
N VAL A 683 9.48 29.75 10.32
CA VAL A 683 10.17 31.04 10.15
C VAL A 683 9.30 32.18 10.68
N SER A 684 8.02 32.20 10.31
CA SER A 684 7.08 33.25 10.72
C SER A 684 6.85 33.26 12.23
N GLY A 685 6.70 32.09 12.86
CA GLY A 685 6.59 31.98 14.33
C GLY A 685 7.87 32.42 15.04
N PHE A 686 9.03 32.03 14.48
CA PHE A 686 10.34 32.43 15.01
C PHE A 686 10.55 33.94 14.94
N GLU A 687 10.21 34.59 13.82
CA GLU A 687 10.28 36.05 13.65
C GLU A 687 9.34 36.79 14.63
N LYS A 688 8.17 36.22 14.93
CA LYS A 688 7.21 36.77 15.90
C LYS A 688 7.59 36.55 17.37
N GLY A 689 8.63 35.74 17.63
CA GLY A 689 9.03 35.35 18.98
C GLY A 689 8.03 34.41 19.67
N ASP A 690 7.13 33.80 18.89
CA ASP A 690 6.09 32.89 19.37
C ASP A 690 5.97 31.69 18.43
N LEU A 691 6.48 30.56 18.90
CA LEU A 691 6.40 29.27 18.20
C LEU A 691 5.22 28.42 18.72
N SER A 692 4.39 28.94 19.64
CA SER A 692 3.33 28.17 20.30
C SER A 692 2.09 27.93 19.42
N GLU A 693 1.92 28.69 18.33
CA GLU A 693 0.83 28.53 17.35
C GLU A 693 1.12 27.53 16.21
N LEU A 694 2.30 26.88 16.20
CA LEU A 694 2.67 25.92 15.17
C LEU A 694 1.98 24.56 15.39
N VAL A 695 0.74 24.43 14.91
CA VAL A 695 -0.01 23.17 14.89
C VAL A 695 0.20 22.44 13.56
N TYR A 696 0.83 21.26 13.58
CA TYR A 696 0.96 20.37 12.43
C TYR A 696 -0.21 19.38 12.38
N GLU A 697 -1.31 19.74 11.74
CA GLU A 697 -2.33 18.77 11.34
C GLU A 697 -2.01 18.25 9.92
N ASP A 698 -1.84 16.93 9.79
CA ASP A 698 -1.66 16.14 8.56
C ASP A 698 -0.23 15.92 7.97
N SER A 699 0.84 15.90 8.77
CA SER A 699 2.07 15.15 8.44
C SER A 699 2.23 13.94 9.37
N PRO A 700 2.64 12.75 8.89
CA PRO A 700 2.59 11.51 9.65
C PRO A 700 3.52 11.39 10.88
N LEU A 701 4.16 12.45 11.35
CA LEU A 701 4.90 12.49 12.61
C LEU A 701 4.62 13.80 13.36
N ASN A 702 3.89 13.71 14.47
CA ASN A 702 3.63 14.80 15.41
C ASN A 702 4.88 15.01 16.31
N PRO A 703 5.55 16.17 16.27
CA PRO A 703 6.55 16.53 17.25
C PRO A 703 5.86 17.10 18.49
N LEU A 704 6.17 16.54 19.67
CA LEU A 704 5.76 16.94 21.03
C LEU A 704 4.54 16.19 21.61
N THR A 705 4.81 15.18 22.44
CA THR A 705 3.83 14.67 23.42
C THR A 705 3.86 15.53 24.69
N GLY A 706 2.75 16.22 24.98
CA GLY A 706 2.53 16.82 26.30
C GLY A 706 1.48 17.93 26.33
N ASN A 707 0.24 17.55 26.64
CA ASN A 707 -0.98 18.34 26.87
C ASN A 707 -1.84 18.71 25.64
N VAL A 708 -3.13 18.39 25.80
CA VAL A 708 -4.23 18.41 24.83
C VAL A 708 -4.74 19.83 24.57
N VAL A 709 -4.88 20.22 23.29
CA VAL A 709 -5.97 21.07 22.75
C VAL A 709 -6.21 20.69 21.27
N ILE A 710 -7.48 20.56 20.87
CA ILE A 710 -8.00 20.25 19.51
C ILE A 710 -8.69 21.50 18.96
N ILE A 711 -8.57 21.85 17.67
CA ILE A 711 -9.58 22.68 16.97
C ILE A 711 -9.82 22.25 15.51
N ASP A 712 -11.10 22.02 15.21
CA ASP A 712 -11.75 21.74 13.91
C ASP A 712 -11.87 22.99 12.98
N LYS A 713 -11.84 22.73 11.66
CA LYS A 713 -12.33 23.56 10.52
C LYS A 713 -11.72 24.94 10.24
N LEU A 714 -11.13 25.08 9.05
CA LEU A 714 -11.17 26.32 8.26
C LEU A 714 -12.06 26.15 7.02
N SER A 715 -13.33 26.55 7.19
CA SER A 715 -14.18 27.03 6.09
C SER A 715 -13.90 28.51 5.84
N ASN A 716 -13.67 28.88 4.57
CA ASN A 716 -13.78 30.22 3.98
C ASN A 716 -13.29 31.43 4.82
N THR A 717 -12.12 31.96 4.47
CA THR A 717 -11.90 33.42 4.40
C THR A 717 -10.70 33.78 3.51
N THR A 718 -11.00 34.54 2.44
CA THR A 718 -10.19 35.58 1.76
C THR A 718 -8.75 35.29 1.31
N GLN A 719 -8.58 35.14 0.00
CA GLN A 719 -7.33 35.44 -0.73
C GLN A 719 -6.96 36.94 -0.58
N PRO A 720 -5.68 37.30 -0.42
CA PRO A 720 -5.22 38.65 -0.74
C PRO A 720 -4.94 38.77 -2.24
N GLU A 721 -5.46 39.84 -2.85
CA GLU A 721 -5.21 40.23 -4.24
C GLU A 721 -3.71 40.52 -4.45
N ILE A 722 -3.10 39.84 -5.43
CA ILE A 722 -1.79 40.22 -5.96
C ILE A 722 -2.03 41.19 -7.12
N SER A 723 -1.68 42.46 -6.89
CA SER A 723 -1.71 43.52 -7.89
C SER A 723 -0.72 43.25 -9.02
N ASN A 724 -1.23 43.29 -10.25
CA ASN A 724 -0.45 43.31 -11.49
C ASN A 724 0.53 44.50 -11.52
N THR A 725 1.84 44.23 -11.54
CA THR A 725 2.86 45.17 -12.03
C THR A 725 3.83 44.48 -12.98
N THR A 726 3.57 44.67 -14.28
CA THR A 726 4.54 44.83 -15.39
C THR A 726 5.84 44.00 -15.38
N HIS A 727 5.87 42.96 -16.21
CA HIS A 727 7.10 42.35 -16.74
C HIS A 727 7.81 43.29 -17.74
N PRO A 728 9.15 43.46 -17.68
CA PRO A 728 9.95 43.82 -18.85
C PRO A 728 10.29 42.57 -19.69
N ARG A 729 10.32 42.76 -21.01
CA ARG A 729 10.55 41.76 -22.07
C ARG A 729 11.88 40.98 -21.93
N PRO A 730 11.94 39.74 -22.46
CA PRO A 730 13.15 38.92 -22.47
C PRO A 730 14.15 39.40 -23.55
N LEU A 731 15.42 39.47 -23.16
CA LEU A 731 16.55 39.61 -24.07
C LEU A 731 16.80 38.30 -24.81
N SER A 732 16.80 38.40 -26.14
CA SER A 732 17.32 37.41 -27.07
C SER A 732 18.81 37.14 -26.84
N ARG A 733 19.23 35.88 -26.85
CA ARG A 733 20.61 35.49 -27.15
C ARG A 733 20.61 34.60 -28.38
N GLY A 734 21.17 35.13 -29.46
CA GLY A 734 21.88 34.34 -30.45
C GLY A 734 23.37 34.41 -30.11
N GLU A 735 23.99 33.24 -30.06
CA GLU A 735 25.31 32.83 -30.59
C GLU A 735 25.70 31.49 -29.96
#